data_AF-A0A5M8PLP5-F1
#
_entry.id   AF-A0A5M8PLP5-F1
#
_cell.length_a   1.000
_cell.length_b   1.000
_cell.length_c   1.000
_cell.angle_alpha   90.00
_cell.angle_beta   90.00
_cell.angle_gamma   90.00
#
_symmetry.space_group_name_H-M   'P 1'
#
loop_
_entity.id
_entity.type
_entity.pdbx_description
1 polymer ?
#
loop_
_entity_poly.entity_id
_entity_poly.type
_entity_poly.pdbx_seq_one_letter_code
_entity_poly.pdbx_strand_id
1 'polypeptide(L)'
;MDRKRQVEAAFLEWINSFPFPNEVASVKDLNDGLRIWEILGDIDSAYFVGELPEGPSDTGEWSKRWQNLKHITKSLMFYIRDVCGQPLPEDPSLGDLKMIAYNADTAERLIKPGLERGDYFTSDTDYTLQLVKLVLVAAINSPKATGYIAKMPTLSFPTQAFLKESIEEVLRARTRPQSPPVSANVRQLQNTTNAASDSDIPSTPTPSSPPPPPQIDAEIIFEERYGKVMADNERLAQENQDVRKNVRDLRDRLARLQENNAVLQDSLTAAEDALQLHASAEATNGVLSLKPLQLRIQEQEDIIAGQEATISEYQTSTEALQKTIERTHVSSAKLQKLQDEIDELKVERDGLAKKANTVDKYKQKLQASQDLEKDNELLRAEIDDIRQNARNTTDDQEQLDILRLKIKEYEGILPGVERDHHELQMMKRQLEIDNATLAERWEAANEQHIRDLETIEELQVEIHNAESGALPPFGAAGGLDTELAKPAEKDSELKTRISELESEITQLTMDAQEADKKTPKTAETSSKFLLKTLATLELVKSAARKRSEGPKPGSTEHLEQLIANCADEIISGADALAKRTEELETQNAVIKDLQARLKLAEESVSVPNTADQLASLQELENLKRENRLVASAFHDMAGRLQMNGVGLQRRTEPPRSWMNKVRRQLEQPAMVRSR
;
A
#
# COMPACT_ATOMS: atom_id res chain seq x y z
N MET A 1 -19.42 8.17 -42.26
CA MET A 1 -20.00 9.01 -41.19
C MET A 1 -20.51 8.06 -40.13
N ASP A 2 -19.84 7.99 -38.99
CA ASP A 2 -20.16 6.98 -37.96
C ASP A 2 -21.53 7.28 -37.36
N ARG A 3 -22.41 6.26 -37.31
CA ARG A 3 -23.75 6.35 -36.68
C ARG A 3 -23.64 6.96 -35.27
N LYS A 4 -22.59 6.60 -34.54
CA LYS A 4 -22.25 7.13 -33.22
C LYS A 4 -22.13 8.67 -33.17
N ARG A 5 -21.43 9.30 -34.12
CA ARG A 5 -21.29 10.78 -34.14
C ARG A 5 -22.61 11.50 -34.43
N GLN A 6 -23.50 10.86 -35.20
CA GLN A 6 -24.84 11.40 -35.45
C GLN A 6 -25.71 11.33 -34.18
N VAL A 7 -25.60 10.24 -33.42
CA VAL A 7 -26.24 10.07 -32.11
C VAL A 7 -25.69 11.05 -31.08
N GLU A 8 -24.36 11.23 -31.00
CA GLU A 8 -23.70 12.22 -30.14
C GLU A 8 -24.19 13.65 -30.43
N ALA A 9 -24.23 14.05 -31.71
CA ALA A 9 -24.73 15.36 -32.11
C ALA A 9 -26.22 15.57 -31.75
N ALA A 10 -27.06 14.56 -31.98
CA ALA A 10 -28.48 14.61 -31.65
C ALA A 10 -28.74 14.77 -30.15
N PHE A 11 -27.95 14.09 -29.31
CA PHE A 11 -28.06 14.23 -27.86
C PHE A 11 -27.61 15.60 -27.34
N LEU A 12 -26.52 16.15 -27.88
CA LEU A 12 -26.06 17.49 -27.48
C LEU A 12 -27.08 18.57 -27.88
N GLU A 13 -27.69 18.47 -29.07
CA GLU A 13 -28.77 19.37 -29.49
C GLU A 13 -30.01 19.26 -28.58
N TRP A 14 -30.40 18.03 -28.20
CA TRP A 14 -31.52 17.82 -27.27
C TRP A 14 -31.22 18.36 -25.86
N ILE A 15 -30.02 18.13 -25.32
CA ILE A 15 -29.61 18.64 -24.00
C ILE A 15 -29.57 20.17 -23.99
N ASN A 16 -29.06 20.80 -25.05
CA ASN A 16 -29.01 22.27 -25.17
C ASN A 16 -30.40 22.91 -25.39
N SER A 17 -31.49 22.12 -25.50
CA SER A 17 -32.87 22.62 -25.52
C SER A 17 -33.47 22.89 -24.12
N PHE A 18 -32.76 22.50 -23.07
CA PHE A 18 -33.06 22.82 -21.68
C PHE A 18 -32.44 24.18 -21.29
N PRO A 19 -33.06 24.95 -20.38
CA PRO A 19 -32.64 26.31 -20.07
C PRO A 19 -31.40 26.35 -19.15
N PHE A 20 -30.21 26.18 -19.74
CA PHE A 20 -28.93 26.26 -19.02
C PHE A 20 -28.18 27.57 -19.24
N PRO A 21 -27.34 28.02 -18.29
CA PRO A 21 -26.55 29.24 -18.42
C PRO A 21 -25.34 29.10 -19.37
N ASN A 22 -24.86 27.87 -19.62
CA ASN A 22 -23.77 27.54 -20.53
C ASN A 22 -24.22 26.37 -21.43
N GLU A 23 -23.91 26.42 -22.72
CA GLU A 23 -24.15 25.32 -23.66
C GLU A 23 -23.15 24.16 -23.44
N VAL A 24 -23.62 22.92 -23.58
CA VAL A 24 -22.80 21.70 -23.54
C VAL A 24 -22.16 21.50 -24.91
N ALA A 25 -20.84 21.62 -24.99
CA ALA A 25 -20.09 21.58 -26.25
C ALA A 25 -19.60 20.16 -26.61
N SER A 26 -19.40 19.31 -25.60
CA SER A 26 -18.95 17.92 -25.77
C SER A 26 -19.68 16.98 -24.83
N VAL A 27 -19.83 15.72 -25.24
CA VAL A 27 -20.31 14.65 -24.36
C VAL A 27 -19.45 14.53 -23.10
N LYS A 28 -18.15 14.86 -23.20
CA LYS A 28 -17.21 14.89 -22.05
C LYS A 28 -17.65 15.84 -20.92
N ASP A 29 -18.38 16.91 -21.25
CA ASP A 29 -18.85 17.91 -20.29
C ASP A 29 -20.03 17.38 -19.44
N LEU A 30 -20.52 16.18 -19.73
CA LEU A 30 -21.56 15.46 -18.98
C LEU A 30 -20.98 14.41 -18.02
N ASN A 31 -19.67 14.11 -18.10
CA ASN A 31 -19.03 13.02 -17.38
C ASN A 31 -18.85 13.31 -15.88
N ASP A 32 -19.08 14.55 -15.44
CA ASP A 32 -19.12 14.91 -14.01
C ASP A 32 -20.46 14.56 -13.33
N GLY A 33 -21.50 14.29 -14.14
CA GLY A 33 -22.88 14.03 -13.72
C GLY A 33 -23.67 15.27 -13.29
N LEU A 34 -23.05 16.44 -13.14
CA LEU A 34 -23.69 17.65 -12.61
C LEU A 34 -24.80 18.14 -13.53
N ARG A 35 -24.50 18.28 -14.82
CA ARG A 35 -25.49 18.68 -15.85
C ARG A 35 -26.62 17.66 -15.97
N ILE A 36 -26.31 16.37 -15.83
CA ILE A 36 -27.32 15.31 -15.86
C ILE A 36 -28.27 15.43 -14.65
N TRP A 37 -27.75 15.77 -13.46
CA TRP A 37 -28.57 15.99 -12.27
C TRP A 37 -29.44 17.25 -12.37
N GLU A 38 -28.93 18.34 -12.95
CA GLU A 38 -29.73 19.53 -13.27
C GLU A 38 -30.88 19.21 -14.25
N ILE A 39 -30.62 18.44 -15.31
CA ILE A 39 -31.66 17.96 -16.25
C ILE A 39 -32.74 17.17 -15.50
N LEU A 40 -32.35 16.24 -14.63
CA LEU A 40 -33.28 15.44 -13.83
C LEU A 40 -34.10 16.30 -12.84
N GLY A 41 -33.49 17.32 -12.26
CA GLY A 41 -34.17 18.32 -11.42
C GLY A 41 -35.20 19.17 -12.18
N ASP A 42 -34.97 19.49 -13.46
CA ASP A 42 -36.02 20.10 -14.29
C ASP A 42 -37.12 19.09 -14.65
N ILE A 43 -36.77 17.86 -15.01
CA ILE A 43 -37.74 16.80 -15.35
C ILE A 43 -38.74 16.56 -14.20
N ASP A 44 -38.22 16.33 -12.98
CA ASP A 44 -39.04 16.12 -11.80
C ASP A 44 -38.38 16.65 -10.51
N SER A 45 -38.63 17.93 -10.24
CA SER A 45 -38.15 18.64 -9.04
C SER A 45 -38.75 18.11 -7.73
N ALA A 46 -39.76 17.24 -7.76
CA ALA A 46 -40.34 16.64 -6.56
C ALA A 46 -39.64 15.32 -6.19
N TYR A 47 -39.08 14.60 -7.17
CA TYR A 47 -38.32 13.37 -6.95
C TYR A 47 -36.81 13.60 -6.82
N PHE A 48 -36.21 14.39 -7.72
CA PHE A 48 -34.77 14.64 -7.75
C PHE A 48 -34.38 15.80 -6.83
N VAL A 49 -34.63 15.62 -5.53
CA VAL A 49 -34.37 16.62 -4.49
C VAL A 49 -32.99 16.43 -3.87
N GLY A 50 -32.17 17.49 -3.89
CA GLY A 50 -30.88 17.55 -3.19
C GLY A 50 -29.70 17.81 -4.12
N GLU A 51 -28.51 17.76 -3.54
CA GLU A 51 -27.22 17.88 -4.23
C GLU A 51 -26.64 16.47 -4.48
N LEU A 52 -25.74 16.36 -5.46
CA LEU A 52 -25.00 15.12 -5.72
C LEU A 52 -24.03 14.78 -4.57
N PRO A 53 -23.64 13.50 -4.39
CA PRO A 53 -22.75 13.08 -3.30
C PRO A 53 -21.40 13.81 -3.27
N GLU A 54 -20.84 14.12 -4.44
CA GLU A 54 -19.58 14.86 -4.60
C GLU A 54 -19.85 16.16 -5.37
N GLY A 55 -19.30 17.27 -4.87
CA GLY A 55 -19.45 18.60 -5.46
C GLY A 55 -18.68 18.79 -6.78
N PRO A 56 -18.80 19.97 -7.42
CA PRO A 56 -18.05 20.29 -8.63
C PRO A 56 -16.54 20.18 -8.41
N SER A 57 -15.90 19.30 -9.18
CA SER A 57 -14.47 18.99 -9.06
C SER A 57 -13.74 19.28 -10.37
N ASP A 58 -13.08 20.44 -10.41
CA ASP A 58 -12.13 20.81 -11.47
C ASP A 58 -10.93 19.84 -11.52
N THR A 59 -10.59 19.24 -10.37
CA THR A 59 -9.64 18.12 -10.29
C THR A 59 -10.23 16.87 -10.92
N GLY A 60 -9.49 16.25 -11.86
CA GLY A 60 -9.86 15.04 -12.60
C GLY A 60 -9.89 13.74 -11.78
N GLU A 61 -10.46 13.78 -10.57
CA GLU A 61 -10.62 12.62 -9.70
C GLU A 61 -11.79 11.76 -10.22
N TRP A 62 -11.47 10.79 -11.10
CA TRP A 62 -12.42 9.87 -11.72
C TRP A 62 -13.35 9.18 -10.70
N SER A 63 -12.85 8.96 -9.48
CA SER A 63 -13.58 8.37 -8.36
C SER A 63 -14.82 9.18 -7.95
N LYS A 64 -14.74 10.51 -7.96
CA LYS A 64 -15.86 11.41 -7.62
C LYS A 64 -16.90 11.44 -8.73
N ARG A 65 -16.44 11.58 -9.97
CA ARG A 65 -17.28 11.50 -11.18
C ARG A 65 -18.07 10.18 -11.21
N TRP A 66 -17.38 9.07 -10.96
CA TRP A 66 -17.99 7.74 -10.85
C TRP A 66 -19.03 7.64 -9.74
N GLN A 67 -18.78 8.20 -8.55
CA GLN A 67 -19.77 8.22 -7.47
C GLN A 67 -21.03 9.01 -7.85
N ASN A 68 -20.88 10.18 -8.49
CA ASN A 68 -21.98 10.99 -9.00
C ASN A 68 -22.79 10.22 -10.07
N LEU A 69 -22.12 9.73 -11.12
CA LEU A 69 -22.76 8.95 -12.20
C LEU A 69 -23.47 7.69 -11.68
N LYS A 70 -22.87 6.98 -10.71
CA LYS A 70 -23.49 5.84 -10.04
C LYS A 70 -24.73 6.22 -9.25
N HIS A 71 -24.70 7.35 -8.54
CA HIS A 71 -25.86 7.87 -7.81
C HIS A 71 -26.99 8.24 -8.78
N ILE A 72 -26.68 9.02 -9.82
CA ILE A 72 -27.61 9.42 -10.89
C ILE A 72 -28.28 8.19 -11.50
N THR A 73 -27.50 7.22 -11.96
CA THR A 73 -28.04 6.03 -12.63
C THR A 73 -28.92 5.21 -11.70
N LYS A 74 -28.53 5.06 -10.43
CA LYS A 74 -29.34 4.35 -9.41
C LYS A 74 -30.67 5.06 -9.16
N SER A 75 -30.66 6.37 -8.95
CA SER A 75 -31.88 7.17 -8.73
C SER A 75 -32.77 7.22 -9.97
N LEU A 76 -32.19 7.29 -11.16
CA LEU A 76 -32.90 7.27 -12.45
C LEU A 76 -33.59 5.93 -12.72
N MET A 77 -32.92 4.80 -12.44
CA MET A 77 -33.54 3.48 -12.55
C MET A 77 -34.71 3.32 -11.58
N PHE A 78 -34.58 3.80 -10.34
CA PHE A 78 -35.70 3.80 -9.39
C PHE A 78 -36.83 4.71 -9.84
N TYR A 79 -36.55 5.90 -10.38
CA TYR A 79 -37.57 6.79 -10.95
C TYR A 79 -38.35 6.12 -12.09
N ILE A 80 -37.63 5.52 -13.05
CA ILE A 80 -38.24 4.87 -14.23
C ILE A 80 -39.13 3.68 -13.81
N ARG A 81 -38.71 2.91 -12.79
CA ARG A 81 -39.46 1.76 -12.26
C ARG A 81 -40.64 2.17 -11.38
N ASP A 82 -40.40 3.04 -10.40
CA ASP A 82 -41.31 3.29 -9.28
C ASP A 82 -42.24 4.49 -9.52
N VAL A 83 -41.85 5.44 -10.38
CA VAL A 83 -42.65 6.63 -10.73
C VAL A 83 -43.19 6.55 -12.15
N CYS A 84 -42.35 6.23 -13.15
CA CYS A 84 -42.80 6.10 -14.54
C CYS A 84 -43.45 4.74 -14.86
N GLY A 85 -43.36 3.76 -13.95
CA GLY A 85 -43.98 2.43 -14.09
C GLY A 85 -43.52 1.64 -15.32
N GLN A 86 -42.35 1.92 -15.87
CA GLN A 86 -41.83 1.22 -17.05
C GLN A 86 -41.02 -0.02 -16.66
N PRO A 87 -41.14 -1.14 -17.40
CA PRO A 87 -40.17 -2.22 -17.29
C PRO A 87 -38.79 -1.67 -17.73
N LEU A 88 -37.76 -1.88 -16.90
CA LEU A 88 -36.41 -1.57 -17.32
C LEU A 88 -36.03 -2.45 -18.52
N PRO A 89 -35.19 -1.96 -19.46
CA PRO A 89 -34.61 -2.79 -20.50
C PRO A 89 -33.95 -4.03 -19.89
N GLU A 90 -34.16 -5.21 -20.48
CA GLU A 90 -33.80 -6.51 -19.86
C GLU A 90 -32.30 -6.68 -19.58
N ASP A 91 -31.43 -5.96 -20.28
CA ASP A 91 -30.02 -5.84 -19.95
C ASP A 91 -29.58 -4.36 -20.02
N PRO A 92 -29.56 -3.63 -18.90
CA PRO A 92 -28.63 -2.52 -18.79
C PRO A 92 -27.24 -3.11 -18.53
N SER A 93 -26.24 -2.82 -19.38
CA SER A 93 -24.83 -3.20 -19.15
C SER A 93 -24.17 -2.43 -17.98
N LEU A 94 -24.96 -2.11 -16.95
CA LEU A 94 -24.60 -1.43 -15.73
C LEU A 94 -23.60 -2.20 -14.84
N GLY A 95 -23.41 -3.50 -15.11
CA GLY A 95 -22.34 -4.29 -14.48
C GLY A 95 -20.95 -3.69 -14.73
N ASP A 96 -20.76 -3.04 -15.88
CA ASP A 96 -19.49 -2.42 -16.29
C ASP A 96 -19.24 -1.02 -15.72
N LEU A 97 -20.08 -0.50 -14.81
CA LEU A 97 -19.84 0.82 -14.18
C LEU A 97 -18.45 0.94 -13.54
N LYS A 98 -17.87 -0.17 -13.07
CA LYS A 98 -16.52 -0.20 -12.48
C LYS A 98 -15.43 -0.28 -13.56
N MET A 99 -15.70 -0.96 -14.67
CA MET A 99 -14.75 -1.13 -15.78
C MET A 99 -14.62 0.16 -16.59
N ILE A 100 -15.73 0.81 -16.94
CA ILE A 100 -15.72 2.00 -17.81
C ILE A 100 -15.02 3.19 -17.11
N ALA A 101 -15.27 3.40 -15.81
CA ALA A 101 -14.61 4.45 -15.05
C ALA A 101 -13.12 4.16 -14.76
N TYR A 102 -12.72 2.89 -14.69
CA TYR A 102 -11.31 2.48 -14.57
C TYR A 102 -10.55 2.56 -15.91
N ASN A 103 -11.25 2.33 -17.02
CA ASN A 103 -10.71 2.39 -18.38
C ASN A 103 -10.50 3.83 -18.88
N ALA A 104 -11.18 4.82 -18.30
CA ALA A 104 -11.03 6.24 -18.67
C ALA A 104 -9.60 6.78 -18.44
N ASP A 105 -8.98 6.48 -17.29
CA ASP A 105 -7.61 6.91 -16.97
C ASP A 105 -6.52 5.99 -17.55
N THR A 106 -6.84 4.72 -17.84
CA THR A 106 -5.85 3.74 -18.33
C THR A 106 -5.72 3.71 -19.86
N ALA A 107 -6.74 4.17 -20.61
CA ALA A 107 -6.68 4.27 -22.07
C ALA A 107 -5.59 5.23 -22.59
N GLU A 108 -5.23 6.25 -21.82
CA GLU A 108 -4.16 7.20 -22.18
C GLU A 108 -2.77 6.76 -21.65
N ARG A 109 -2.73 5.90 -20.62
CA ARG A 109 -1.50 5.47 -19.93
C ARG A 109 -0.95 4.09 -20.31
N LEU A 110 -1.71 3.26 -21.01
CA LEU A 110 -1.30 1.91 -21.43
C LEU A 110 -1.34 1.69 -22.95
N ILE A 111 -0.83 2.66 -23.72
CA ILE A 111 -0.50 2.44 -25.14
C ILE A 111 0.78 1.58 -25.23
N LYS A 112 0.64 0.25 -25.12
CA LYS A 112 1.66 -0.66 -25.66
C LYS A 112 1.52 -0.68 -27.19
N PRO A 113 2.57 -0.34 -27.97
CA PRO A 113 2.48 -0.37 -29.43
C PRO A 113 2.40 -1.83 -29.91
N GLY A 114 1.37 -2.16 -30.69
CA GLY A 114 1.32 -3.42 -31.45
C GLY A 114 0.16 -4.38 -31.16
N LEU A 115 -0.81 -4.05 -30.30
CA LEU A 115 -2.04 -4.84 -30.17
C LEU A 115 -3.17 -4.21 -30.99
N GLU A 116 -3.71 -4.97 -31.94
CA GLU A 116 -4.77 -4.48 -32.83
C GLU A 116 -6.07 -4.17 -32.07
N ARG A 117 -6.79 -3.17 -32.58
CA ARG A 117 -7.95 -2.54 -31.93
C ARG A 117 -9.19 -3.43 -32.03
N GLY A 118 -9.24 -4.50 -31.24
CA GLY A 118 -10.40 -5.40 -31.15
C GLY A 118 -11.62 -4.74 -30.48
N ASP A 119 -12.82 -5.09 -30.95
CA ASP A 119 -14.11 -4.42 -30.71
C ASP A 119 -14.70 -4.59 -29.27
N TYR A 120 -13.88 -4.54 -28.22
CA TYR A 120 -14.31 -4.69 -26.82
C TYR A 120 -14.10 -3.43 -25.96
N PHE A 121 -13.88 -2.27 -26.57
CA PHE A 121 -13.69 -1.00 -25.86
C PHE A 121 -14.92 -0.10 -25.98
N THR A 122 -15.86 -0.23 -25.03
CA THR A 122 -16.86 0.81 -24.76
C THR A 122 -16.15 2.04 -24.22
N SER A 123 -16.21 3.14 -24.96
CA SER A 123 -15.58 4.40 -24.57
C SER A 123 -16.43 5.17 -23.57
N ASP A 124 -15.82 6.13 -22.87
CA ASP A 124 -16.47 7.04 -21.92
C ASP A 124 -17.71 7.74 -22.52
N THR A 125 -17.72 7.99 -23.84
CA THR A 125 -18.91 8.53 -24.53
C THR A 125 -20.04 7.52 -24.67
N ASP A 126 -19.77 6.21 -24.82
CA ASP A 126 -20.84 5.21 -24.98
C ASP A 126 -21.70 5.07 -23.71
N TYR A 127 -21.07 5.13 -22.53
CA TYR A 127 -21.78 5.09 -21.26
C TYR A 127 -22.63 6.33 -21.03
N THR A 128 -22.07 7.53 -21.25
CA THR A 128 -22.81 8.77 -21.05
C THR A 128 -23.94 8.94 -22.06
N LEU A 129 -23.77 8.50 -23.31
CA LEU A 129 -24.88 8.41 -24.28
C LEU A 129 -25.98 7.44 -23.82
N GLN A 130 -25.62 6.30 -23.22
CA GLN A 130 -26.59 5.33 -22.68
C GLN A 130 -27.30 5.88 -21.43
N LEU A 131 -26.61 6.68 -20.61
CA LEU A 131 -27.22 7.37 -19.47
C LEU A 131 -28.17 8.48 -19.94
N VAL A 132 -27.79 9.27 -20.94
CA VAL A 132 -28.66 10.30 -21.55
C VAL A 132 -29.88 9.67 -22.24
N LYS A 133 -29.76 8.47 -22.85
CA LYS A 133 -30.94 7.69 -23.28
C LYS A 133 -31.91 7.42 -22.13
N LEU A 134 -31.44 6.94 -20.98
CA LEU A 134 -32.29 6.71 -19.81
C LEU A 134 -32.94 8.00 -19.29
N VAL A 135 -32.22 9.13 -19.34
CA VAL A 135 -32.75 10.45 -18.98
C VAL A 135 -33.85 10.90 -19.96
N LEU A 136 -33.69 10.62 -21.26
CA LEU A 136 -34.73 10.84 -22.26
C LEU A 136 -35.98 9.98 -21.99
N VAL A 137 -35.81 8.69 -21.63
CA VAL A 137 -36.93 7.83 -21.24
C VAL A 137 -37.67 8.39 -20.02
N ALA A 138 -36.94 8.90 -19.01
CA ALA A 138 -37.54 9.54 -17.85
C ALA A 138 -38.27 10.85 -18.21
N ALA A 139 -37.66 11.72 -19.03
CA ALA A 139 -38.26 12.99 -19.45
C ALA A 139 -39.63 12.80 -20.12
N ILE A 140 -39.74 11.78 -20.99
CA ILE A 140 -40.93 11.48 -21.79
C ILE A 140 -42.02 10.77 -20.99
N ASN A 141 -41.67 10.15 -19.86
CA ASN A 141 -42.64 9.53 -18.94
C ASN A 141 -42.81 10.32 -17.62
N SER A 142 -42.31 11.56 -17.56
CA SER A 142 -42.43 12.46 -16.41
C SER A 142 -43.79 13.20 -16.39
N PRO A 143 -44.19 13.79 -15.26
CA PRO A 143 -45.37 14.67 -15.20
C PRO A 143 -45.30 15.89 -16.15
N LYS A 144 -44.09 16.31 -16.53
CA LYS A 144 -43.82 17.42 -17.47
C LYS A 144 -43.65 16.97 -18.93
N ALA A 145 -43.85 15.69 -19.24
CA ALA A 145 -43.57 15.11 -20.56
C ALA A 145 -44.19 15.88 -21.74
N THR A 146 -45.41 16.42 -21.59
CA THR A 146 -46.09 17.22 -22.62
C THR A 146 -45.29 18.47 -23.01
N GLY A 147 -44.56 19.09 -22.09
CA GLY A 147 -43.70 20.24 -22.35
C GLY A 147 -42.43 19.87 -23.13
N TYR A 148 -41.83 18.72 -22.86
CA TYR A 148 -40.65 18.24 -23.60
C TYR A 148 -41.04 17.72 -24.99
N ILE A 149 -42.16 17.01 -25.12
CA ILE A 149 -42.71 16.57 -26.40
C ILE A 149 -43.11 17.77 -27.27
N ALA A 150 -43.60 18.87 -26.69
CA ALA A 150 -43.91 20.10 -27.43
C ALA A 150 -42.67 20.86 -27.95
N LYS A 151 -41.50 20.68 -27.31
CA LYS A 151 -40.20 21.22 -27.79
C LYS A 151 -39.53 20.32 -28.85
N MET A 152 -39.92 19.05 -28.91
CA MET A 152 -39.33 18.06 -29.82
C MET A 152 -39.38 18.46 -31.32
N PRO A 153 -40.45 19.11 -31.85
CA PRO A 153 -40.52 19.55 -33.24
C PRO A 153 -39.66 20.77 -33.58
N THR A 154 -39.06 21.48 -32.59
CA THR A 154 -38.19 22.63 -32.84
C THR A 154 -36.71 22.26 -33.00
N LEU A 155 -36.36 20.98 -32.82
CA LEU A 155 -35.02 20.43 -33.00
C LEU A 155 -34.78 20.02 -34.46
N SER A 156 -33.53 19.77 -34.86
CA SER A 156 -33.19 19.36 -36.22
C SER A 156 -33.83 18.02 -36.62
N PHE A 157 -34.09 17.83 -37.90
CA PHE A 157 -34.72 16.61 -38.43
C PHE A 157 -33.97 15.30 -38.09
N PRO A 158 -32.61 15.23 -38.13
CA PRO A 158 -31.88 14.06 -37.63
C PRO A 158 -32.15 13.75 -36.15
N THR A 159 -32.19 14.79 -35.31
CA THR A 159 -32.47 14.67 -33.88
C THR A 159 -33.90 14.21 -33.63
N GLN A 160 -34.89 14.77 -34.34
CA GLN A 160 -36.27 14.30 -34.29
C GLN A 160 -36.42 12.81 -34.65
N ALA A 161 -35.74 12.36 -35.71
CA ALA A 161 -35.78 10.97 -36.15
C ALA A 161 -35.19 10.02 -35.08
N PHE A 162 -34.05 10.38 -34.50
CA PHE A 162 -33.39 9.61 -33.44
C PHE A 162 -34.19 9.57 -32.13
N LEU A 163 -34.74 10.70 -31.70
CA LEU A 163 -35.59 10.77 -30.50
C LEU A 163 -36.88 9.95 -30.71
N LYS A 164 -37.46 9.97 -31.92
CA LYS A 164 -38.60 9.13 -32.30
C LYS A 164 -38.25 7.64 -32.26
N GLU A 165 -37.11 7.23 -32.80
CA GLU A 165 -36.62 5.84 -32.74
C GLU A 165 -36.49 5.36 -31.29
N SER A 166 -35.94 6.20 -30.40
CA SER A 166 -35.80 5.94 -28.97
C SER A 166 -37.16 5.82 -28.25
N ILE A 167 -38.15 6.64 -28.61
CA ILE A 167 -39.52 6.54 -28.09
C ILE A 167 -40.18 5.23 -28.55
N GLU A 168 -40.06 4.89 -29.83
CA GLU A 168 -40.64 3.65 -30.35
C GLU A 168 -40.01 2.41 -29.72
N GLU A 169 -38.71 2.44 -29.41
CA GLU A 169 -38.02 1.36 -28.66
C GLU A 169 -38.64 1.17 -27.27
N VAL A 170 -38.88 2.25 -26.52
CA VAL A 170 -39.57 2.22 -25.21
C VAL A 170 -41.02 1.75 -25.33
N LEU A 171 -41.76 2.20 -26.35
CA LEU A 171 -43.15 1.76 -26.58
C LEU A 171 -43.25 0.29 -27.01
N ARG A 172 -42.24 -0.23 -27.73
CA ARG A 172 -42.10 -1.67 -28.02
C ARG A 172 -41.79 -2.48 -26.75
N ALA A 173 -40.96 -1.97 -25.84
CA ALA A 173 -40.75 -2.60 -24.53
C ALA A 173 -42.04 -2.65 -23.70
N ARG A 174 -42.86 -1.59 -23.75
CA ARG A 174 -44.16 -1.50 -23.07
C ARG A 174 -45.23 -2.46 -23.62
N THR A 175 -45.06 -2.99 -24.84
CA THR A 175 -46.05 -3.84 -25.53
C THR A 175 -45.67 -5.33 -25.58
N ARG A 176 -44.56 -5.76 -24.97
CA ARG A 176 -44.23 -7.18 -24.82
C ARG A 176 -45.21 -7.85 -23.83
N PRO A 177 -46.09 -8.78 -24.25
CA PRO A 177 -47.03 -9.41 -23.34
C PRO A 177 -46.31 -10.40 -22.43
N GLN A 178 -46.53 -10.32 -21.11
CA GLN A 178 -46.28 -11.48 -20.26
C GLN A 178 -47.34 -12.56 -20.57
N SER A 179 -46.88 -13.79 -20.75
CA SER A 179 -47.72 -14.92 -21.16
C SER A 179 -48.65 -15.40 -20.04
N PRO A 180 -49.97 -15.49 -20.26
CA PRO A 180 -50.85 -16.35 -19.47
C PRO A 180 -50.91 -17.77 -20.05
N PRO A 181 -51.27 -18.79 -19.25
CA PRO A 181 -51.37 -20.18 -19.71
C PRO A 181 -52.72 -20.53 -20.36
N VAL A 182 -52.66 -21.34 -21.42
CA VAL A 182 -53.55 -22.50 -21.72
C VAL A 182 -55.05 -22.24 -22.05
N SER A 183 -55.33 -22.36 -23.36
CA SER A 183 -56.46 -23.11 -23.99
C SER A 183 -57.92 -22.58 -24.09
N ALA A 184 -58.38 -22.63 -25.35
CA ALA A 184 -59.62 -23.28 -25.84
C ALA A 184 -61.03 -22.60 -25.77
N ASN A 185 -61.37 -21.96 -26.90
CA ASN A 185 -62.41 -22.39 -27.86
C ASN A 185 -63.92 -22.05 -27.66
N VAL A 186 -64.68 -22.09 -28.78
CA VAL A 186 -66.16 -22.00 -28.96
C VAL A 186 -66.75 -20.56 -28.83
N ARG A 187 -67.30 -19.87 -29.87
CA ARG A 187 -68.41 -20.08 -30.87
C ARG A 187 -69.82 -19.66 -30.39
N GLN A 188 -70.68 -19.40 -31.41
CA GLN A 188 -72.13 -19.02 -31.46
C GLN A 188 -72.38 -17.48 -31.44
N LEU A 189 -72.81 -16.79 -32.53
CA LEU A 189 -74.15 -16.75 -33.20
C LEU A 189 -75.23 -16.09 -32.28
N GLN A 190 -76.21 -15.28 -32.73
CA GLN A 190 -76.84 -15.11 -34.05
C GLN A 190 -77.81 -13.88 -34.09
N ASN A 191 -78.16 -13.39 -35.30
CA ASN A 191 -79.48 -12.81 -35.70
C ASN A 191 -80.00 -11.49 -35.03
N THR A 192 -80.90 -10.66 -35.60
CA THR A 192 -81.63 -10.50 -36.91
C THR A 192 -82.15 -9.02 -36.95
N THR A 193 -82.55 -8.37 -38.05
CA THR A 193 -83.80 -8.54 -38.85
C THR A 193 -83.82 -7.64 -40.12
N ASN A 194 -84.83 -7.82 -40.99
CA ASN A 194 -84.96 -7.27 -42.36
C ASN A 194 -85.83 -5.99 -42.49
N ALA A 195 -85.75 -5.28 -43.63
CA ALA A 195 -86.82 -4.43 -44.20
C ALA A 195 -86.70 -4.20 -45.74
N ALA A 196 -87.85 -3.98 -46.43
CA ALA A 196 -88.06 -3.69 -47.87
C ALA A 196 -89.32 -2.77 -48.03
N SER A 197 -89.79 -2.23 -49.17
CA SER A 197 -89.60 -2.40 -50.64
C SER A 197 -89.54 -1.00 -51.33
N ASP A 198 -89.28 -0.74 -52.63
CA ASP A 198 -89.36 -1.44 -53.95
C ASP A 198 -90.65 -1.19 -54.80
N SER A 199 -90.44 -0.91 -56.10
CA SER A 199 -91.26 -0.77 -57.34
C SER A 199 -92.68 -0.10 -57.43
N ASP A 200 -92.73 0.98 -58.24
CA ASP A 200 -93.63 1.34 -59.38
C ASP A 200 -95.19 1.48 -59.34
N ILE A 201 -95.70 2.74 -59.44
CA ILE A 201 -96.44 3.45 -60.55
C ILE A 201 -97.48 2.67 -61.45
N PRO A 202 -98.58 3.22 -62.10
CA PRO A 202 -99.17 4.61 -62.22
C PRO A 202 -100.73 4.78 -62.08
N SER A 203 -101.27 6.03 -62.04
CA SER A 203 -102.27 6.60 -63.02
C SER A 203 -102.88 7.99 -62.62
N THR A 204 -103.44 8.71 -63.61
CA THR A 204 -103.85 10.16 -63.65
C THR A 204 -105.40 10.34 -63.63
N PRO A 205 -106.07 11.54 -63.84
CA PRO A 205 -105.62 12.92 -64.17
C PRO A 205 -106.32 14.13 -63.45
N THR A 206 -105.96 15.34 -63.90
CA THR A 206 -106.37 16.75 -63.58
C THR A 206 -107.75 17.17 -64.15
N PRO A 207 -108.30 18.43 -64.05
CA PRO A 207 -107.76 19.78 -63.70
C PRO A 207 -108.62 20.55 -62.61
N SER A 208 -108.68 21.89 -62.40
CA SER A 208 -108.26 23.13 -63.13
C SER A 208 -107.96 24.38 -62.22
N SER A 209 -108.31 25.61 -62.64
CA SER A 209 -107.98 26.96 -62.11
C SER A 209 -108.85 28.04 -62.87
N PRO A 210 -108.84 29.39 -62.63
CA PRO A 210 -108.81 30.24 -61.41
C PRO A 210 -109.90 31.40 -61.38
N PRO A 211 -109.70 32.75 -61.19
CA PRO A 211 -110.39 33.59 -60.15
C PRO A 211 -111.02 34.96 -60.69
N PRO A 212 -111.04 36.15 -60.00
CA PRO A 212 -111.83 36.64 -58.83
C PRO A 212 -112.69 37.97 -59.09
N PRO A 213 -112.73 39.09 -58.28
CA PRO A 213 -113.98 39.78 -57.83
C PRO A 213 -113.97 41.31 -58.18
N PRO A 214 -114.42 42.35 -57.38
CA PRO A 214 -115.34 42.49 -56.22
C PRO A 214 -116.33 43.71 -56.27
N GLN A 215 -117.23 43.87 -55.27
CA GLN A 215 -117.73 45.18 -54.75
C GLN A 215 -118.21 45.04 -53.28
N ILE A 216 -118.11 46.11 -52.47
CA ILE A 216 -118.20 46.08 -50.99
C ILE A 216 -119.51 46.69 -50.51
N ASP A 217 -120.41 45.92 -49.90
CA ASP A 217 -121.66 46.43 -49.30
C ASP A 217 -122.26 45.45 -48.29
N ALA A 218 -122.67 45.94 -47.10
CA ALA A 218 -123.44 45.28 -46.02
C ALA A 218 -122.94 43.93 -45.43
N GLU A 219 -122.17 43.15 -46.18
CA GLU A 219 -121.68 41.82 -45.87
C GLU A 219 -120.88 41.85 -44.56
N ILE A 220 -119.90 42.76 -44.40
CA ILE A 220 -118.91 42.76 -43.31
C ILE A 220 -119.53 42.65 -41.89
N ILE A 221 -120.67 43.28 -41.62
CA ILE A 221 -121.33 43.20 -40.29
C ILE A 221 -122.14 41.90 -40.14
N PHE A 222 -122.71 41.41 -41.25
CA PHE A 222 -123.34 40.10 -41.29
C PHE A 222 -122.28 38.98 -41.21
N GLU A 223 -121.12 39.15 -41.85
CA GLU A 223 -119.94 38.30 -41.90
C GLU A 223 -119.18 38.29 -40.57
N GLU A 224 -119.19 39.38 -39.79
CA GLU A 224 -118.68 39.36 -38.41
C GLU A 224 -119.62 38.57 -37.48
N ARG A 225 -120.94 38.69 -37.63
CA ARG A 225 -121.92 37.94 -36.82
C ARG A 225 -122.03 36.48 -37.24
N TYR A 226 -122.07 36.22 -38.54
CA TYR A 226 -122.03 34.91 -39.16
C TYR A 226 -120.68 34.26 -38.87
N GLY A 227 -119.57 35.01 -38.96
CA GLY A 227 -118.24 34.56 -38.55
C GLY A 227 -118.16 34.20 -37.07
N LYS A 228 -118.79 34.97 -36.17
CA LYS A 228 -118.91 34.59 -34.74
C LYS A 228 -119.77 33.35 -34.54
N VAL A 229 -120.94 33.25 -35.19
CA VAL A 229 -121.81 32.07 -35.10
C VAL A 229 -121.17 30.84 -35.74
N MET A 230 -120.42 31.00 -36.82
CA MET A 230 -119.65 29.93 -37.47
C MET A 230 -118.44 29.54 -36.63
N ALA A 231 -117.73 30.48 -36.00
CA ALA A 231 -116.66 30.17 -35.05
C ALA A 231 -117.18 29.44 -33.80
N ASP A 232 -118.34 29.84 -33.25
CA ASP A 232 -118.98 29.11 -32.15
C ASP A 232 -119.55 27.75 -32.60
N ASN A 233 -120.12 27.64 -33.80
CA ASN A 233 -120.60 26.38 -34.35
C ASN A 233 -119.44 25.42 -34.70
N GLU A 234 -118.32 25.94 -35.20
CA GLU A 234 -117.10 25.19 -35.47
C GLU A 234 -116.39 24.80 -34.18
N ARG A 235 -116.35 25.67 -33.16
CA ARG A 235 -115.92 25.34 -31.80
C ARG A 235 -116.80 24.25 -31.18
N LEU A 236 -118.12 24.37 -31.26
CA LEU A 236 -119.06 23.36 -30.79
C LEU A 236 -118.99 22.06 -31.61
N ALA A 237 -118.64 22.12 -32.89
CA ALA A 237 -118.39 20.96 -33.75
C ALA A 237 -117.08 20.27 -33.36
N GLN A 238 -116.02 21.01 -33.06
CA GLN A 238 -114.76 20.49 -32.50
C GLN A 238 -114.98 19.86 -31.13
N GLU A 239 -115.65 20.56 -30.21
CA GLU A 239 -116.05 20.02 -28.89
C GLU A 239 -116.89 18.74 -29.04
N ASN A 240 -117.87 18.71 -29.96
CA ASN A 240 -118.63 17.48 -30.27
C ASN A 240 -117.76 16.39 -30.89
N GLN A 241 -116.82 16.73 -31.77
CA GLN A 241 -115.92 15.78 -32.42
C GLN A 241 -114.99 15.14 -31.38
N ASP A 242 -114.51 15.92 -30.41
CA ASP A 242 -113.61 15.47 -29.34
C ASP A 242 -114.36 14.68 -28.27
N VAL A 243 -115.58 15.07 -27.89
CA VAL A 243 -116.46 14.21 -27.07
C VAL A 243 -116.76 12.89 -27.81
N ARG A 244 -116.97 12.91 -29.13
CA ARG A 244 -117.15 11.69 -29.95
C ARG A 244 -115.86 10.87 -30.13
N LYS A 245 -114.66 11.46 -30.01
CA LYS A 245 -113.38 10.72 -29.91
C LYS A 245 -113.31 10.05 -28.53
N ASN A 246 -113.42 10.82 -27.45
CA ASN A 246 -113.38 10.32 -26.09
C ASN A 246 -114.39 9.18 -25.83
N VAL A 247 -115.61 9.27 -26.36
CA VAL A 247 -116.63 8.20 -26.25
C VAL A 247 -116.27 6.95 -27.07
N ARG A 248 -115.55 7.07 -28.20
CA ARG A 248 -114.97 5.92 -28.92
C ARG A 248 -113.81 5.33 -28.15
N ASP A 249 -112.86 6.15 -27.70
CA ASP A 249 -111.67 5.70 -26.96
C ASP A 249 -112.06 4.97 -25.65
N LEU A 250 -113.11 5.44 -24.96
CA LEU A 250 -113.68 4.76 -23.79
C LEU A 250 -114.39 3.44 -24.15
N ARG A 251 -115.06 3.35 -25.31
CA ARG A 251 -115.65 2.09 -25.79
C ARG A 251 -114.58 1.09 -26.20
N ASP A 252 -113.55 1.53 -26.90
CA ASP A 252 -112.41 0.69 -27.29
C ASP A 252 -111.63 0.20 -26.06
N ARG A 253 -111.50 1.06 -25.03
CA ARG A 253 -110.94 0.67 -23.73
C ARG A 253 -111.84 -0.34 -23.00
N LEU A 254 -113.16 -0.18 -23.02
CA LEU A 254 -114.09 -1.15 -22.44
C LEU A 254 -114.05 -2.49 -23.19
N ALA A 255 -114.02 -2.47 -24.53
CA ALA A 255 -113.89 -3.67 -25.34
C ALA A 255 -112.59 -4.43 -25.02
N ARG A 256 -111.45 -3.73 -24.96
CA ARG A 256 -110.16 -4.31 -24.55
C ARG A 256 -110.18 -4.87 -23.12
N LEU A 257 -110.90 -4.23 -22.19
CA LEU A 257 -111.05 -4.75 -20.82
C LEU A 257 -111.97 -5.96 -20.75
N GLN A 258 -112.99 -6.04 -21.60
CA GLN A 258 -113.87 -7.21 -21.72
C GLN A 258 -113.14 -8.38 -22.38
N GLU A 259 -112.40 -8.14 -23.46
CA GLU A 259 -111.52 -9.12 -24.12
C GLU A 259 -110.45 -9.64 -23.14
N ASN A 260 -109.79 -8.75 -22.38
CA ASN A 260 -108.83 -9.15 -21.36
C ASN A 260 -109.49 -10.00 -20.25
N ASN A 261 -110.68 -9.65 -19.77
CA ASN A 261 -111.40 -10.48 -18.80
C ASN A 261 -111.82 -11.83 -19.37
N ALA A 262 -112.23 -11.90 -20.65
CA ALA A 262 -112.54 -13.17 -21.32
C ALA A 262 -111.29 -14.05 -21.42
N VAL A 263 -110.16 -13.50 -21.87
CA VAL A 263 -108.87 -14.22 -21.92
C VAL A 263 -108.41 -14.67 -20.52
N LEU A 264 -108.61 -13.84 -19.48
CA LEU A 264 -108.31 -14.23 -18.10
C LEU A 264 -109.23 -15.36 -17.61
N GLN A 265 -110.52 -15.32 -17.93
CA GLN A 265 -111.48 -16.39 -17.62
C GLN A 265 -111.12 -17.69 -18.35
N ASP A 266 -110.79 -17.64 -19.64
CA ASP A 266 -110.32 -18.79 -20.42
C ASP A 266 -108.99 -19.34 -19.88
N SER A 267 -108.09 -18.46 -19.40
CA SER A 267 -106.84 -18.90 -18.75
C SER A 267 -107.07 -19.53 -17.38
N LEU A 268 -108.09 -19.07 -16.65
CA LEU A 268 -108.47 -19.60 -15.34
C LEU A 268 -109.11 -20.98 -15.50
N THR A 269 -110.07 -21.14 -16.42
CA THR A 269 -110.70 -22.44 -16.69
C THR A 269 -109.68 -23.43 -17.24
N ALA A 270 -108.78 -23.02 -18.15
CA ALA A 270 -107.69 -23.88 -18.62
C ALA A 270 -106.71 -24.27 -17.49
N ALA A 271 -106.46 -23.39 -16.52
CA ALA A 271 -105.64 -23.70 -15.35
C ALA A 271 -106.36 -24.62 -14.34
N GLU A 272 -107.68 -24.44 -14.15
CA GLU A 272 -108.53 -25.31 -13.34
C GLU A 272 -108.63 -26.72 -13.95
N ASP A 273 -108.88 -26.83 -15.25
CA ASP A 273 -108.86 -28.09 -16.00
C ASP A 273 -107.49 -28.77 -15.93
N ALA A 274 -106.40 -28.02 -16.11
CA ALA A 274 -105.04 -28.54 -15.96
C ALA A 274 -104.77 -29.04 -14.54
N LEU A 275 -105.17 -28.30 -13.50
CA LEU A 275 -105.03 -28.73 -12.10
C LEU A 275 -105.88 -29.96 -11.80
N GLN A 276 -107.10 -30.05 -12.33
CA GLN A 276 -107.98 -31.21 -12.13
C GLN A 276 -107.44 -32.46 -12.84
N LEU A 277 -106.84 -32.28 -14.03
CA LEU A 277 -106.16 -33.34 -14.77
C LEU A 277 -104.86 -33.76 -14.04
N HIS A 278 -104.06 -32.81 -13.56
CA HIS A 278 -102.87 -33.09 -12.73
C HIS A 278 -103.23 -33.80 -11.42
N ALA A 279 -104.26 -33.38 -10.68
CA ALA A 279 -104.69 -34.04 -9.45
C ALA A 279 -105.16 -35.48 -9.70
N SER A 280 -105.85 -35.74 -10.82
CA SER A 280 -106.22 -37.11 -11.22
C SER A 280 -105.01 -37.96 -11.65
N ALA A 281 -103.99 -37.32 -12.23
CA ALA A 281 -102.74 -37.97 -12.64
C ALA A 281 -101.77 -38.20 -11.47
N GLU A 282 -101.74 -37.33 -10.44
CA GLU A 282 -100.88 -37.48 -9.25
C GLU A 282 -101.33 -38.65 -8.36
N ALA A 283 -102.65 -38.89 -8.25
CA ALA A 283 -103.20 -40.04 -7.54
C ALA A 283 -102.74 -41.40 -8.12
N THR A 284 -102.27 -41.43 -9.38
CA THR A 284 -101.78 -42.64 -10.05
C THR A 284 -100.27 -42.62 -10.35
N ASN A 285 -99.67 -41.44 -10.58
CA ASN A 285 -98.24 -41.30 -10.90
C ASN A 285 -97.35 -40.87 -9.73
N GLY A 286 -97.89 -40.41 -8.59
CA GLY A 286 -97.08 -39.97 -7.44
C GLY A 286 -96.15 -41.06 -6.88
N VAL A 287 -96.53 -42.33 -7.02
CA VAL A 287 -95.71 -43.50 -6.63
C VAL A 287 -94.64 -43.85 -7.70
N LEU A 288 -94.84 -43.43 -8.96
CA LEU A 288 -93.93 -43.69 -10.08
C LEU A 288 -92.90 -42.56 -10.29
N SER A 289 -93.26 -41.30 -10.00
CA SER A 289 -92.35 -40.14 -10.11
C SER A 289 -91.37 -40.00 -8.94
N LEU A 290 -91.69 -40.56 -7.76
CA LEU A 290 -90.83 -40.47 -6.57
C LEU A 290 -89.50 -41.24 -6.75
N LYS A 291 -89.55 -42.42 -7.36
CA LYS A 291 -88.38 -43.30 -7.56
C LYS A 291 -87.28 -42.72 -8.47
N PRO A 292 -87.56 -42.17 -9.67
CA PRO A 292 -86.52 -41.53 -10.48
C PRO A 292 -85.95 -40.27 -9.83
N LEU A 293 -86.73 -39.55 -9.01
CA LEU A 293 -86.21 -38.43 -8.22
C LEU A 293 -85.29 -38.91 -7.09
N GLN A 294 -85.63 -39.99 -6.39
CA GLN A 294 -84.75 -40.61 -5.38
C GLN A 294 -83.44 -41.12 -6.01
N LEU A 295 -83.50 -41.77 -7.19
CA LEU A 295 -82.29 -42.15 -7.93
C LEU A 295 -81.44 -40.93 -8.33
N ARG A 296 -82.05 -39.85 -8.81
CA ARG A 296 -81.36 -38.60 -9.16
C ARG A 296 -80.69 -37.94 -7.95
N ILE A 297 -81.33 -38.00 -6.77
CA ILE A 297 -80.76 -37.51 -5.51
C ILE A 297 -79.58 -38.40 -5.11
N GLN A 298 -79.72 -39.72 -5.18
CA GLN A 298 -78.63 -40.65 -4.87
C GLN A 298 -77.43 -40.49 -5.82
N GLU A 299 -77.67 -40.32 -7.13
CA GLU A 299 -76.63 -39.96 -8.11
C GLU A 299 -75.93 -38.64 -7.76
N GLN A 300 -76.68 -37.64 -7.26
CA GLN A 300 -76.11 -36.38 -6.81
C GLN A 300 -75.32 -36.51 -5.50
N GLU A 301 -75.79 -37.33 -4.55
CA GLU A 301 -75.08 -37.64 -3.30
C GLU A 301 -73.78 -38.40 -3.59
N ASP A 302 -73.78 -39.37 -4.51
CA ASP A 302 -72.57 -40.08 -4.96
C ASP A 302 -71.58 -39.13 -5.66
N ILE A 303 -72.06 -38.18 -6.47
CA ILE A 303 -71.23 -37.14 -7.09
C ILE A 303 -70.66 -36.19 -6.03
N ILE A 304 -71.46 -35.77 -5.05
CA ILE A 304 -71.02 -34.91 -3.94
C ILE A 304 -69.97 -35.64 -3.11
N ALA A 305 -70.20 -36.90 -2.71
CA ALA A 305 -69.24 -37.70 -1.97
C ALA A 305 -67.92 -37.90 -2.75
N GLY A 306 -68.00 -38.10 -4.07
CA GLY A 306 -66.83 -38.12 -4.94
C GLY A 306 -66.08 -36.79 -4.99
N GLN A 307 -66.79 -35.66 -5.10
CA GLN A 307 -66.19 -34.32 -5.05
C GLN A 307 -65.57 -34.02 -3.69
N GLU A 308 -66.25 -34.33 -2.58
CA GLU A 308 -65.76 -34.20 -1.21
C GLU A 308 -64.51 -35.05 -0.98
N ALA A 309 -64.47 -36.29 -1.50
CA ALA A 309 -63.28 -37.12 -1.49
C ALA A 309 -62.10 -36.46 -2.23
N THR A 310 -62.30 -35.94 -3.45
CA THR A 310 -61.24 -35.21 -4.17
C THR A 310 -60.81 -33.94 -3.45
N ILE A 311 -61.73 -33.22 -2.79
CA ILE A 311 -61.41 -32.04 -1.98
C ILE A 311 -60.54 -32.44 -0.78
N SER A 312 -60.84 -33.57 -0.11
CA SER A 312 -60.04 -34.12 0.98
C SER A 312 -58.63 -34.57 0.52
N GLU A 313 -58.53 -35.20 -0.65
CA GLU A 313 -57.24 -35.54 -1.27
C GLU A 313 -56.42 -34.27 -1.61
N TYR A 314 -57.04 -33.23 -2.18
CA TYR A 314 -56.37 -31.96 -2.41
C TYR A 314 -55.97 -31.26 -1.10
N GLN A 315 -56.81 -31.29 -0.06
CA GLN A 315 -56.49 -30.74 1.26
C GLN A 315 -55.26 -31.44 1.86
N THR A 316 -55.26 -32.77 1.95
CA THR A 316 -54.12 -33.55 2.47
C THR A 316 -52.84 -33.35 1.65
N SER A 317 -52.96 -33.21 0.32
CA SER A 317 -51.85 -32.83 -0.57
C SER A 317 -51.32 -31.43 -0.28
N THR A 318 -52.20 -30.42 -0.11
CA THR A 318 -51.77 -29.05 0.25
C THR A 318 -51.12 -28.99 1.62
N GLU A 319 -51.62 -29.72 2.63
CA GLU A 319 -50.97 -29.83 3.93
C GLU A 319 -49.58 -30.48 3.85
N ALA A 320 -49.43 -31.53 3.02
CA ALA A 320 -48.13 -32.18 2.81
C ALA A 320 -47.14 -31.22 2.14
N LEU A 321 -47.59 -30.45 1.14
CA LEU A 321 -46.79 -29.40 0.50
C LEU A 321 -46.44 -28.26 1.47
N GLN A 322 -47.37 -27.82 2.31
CA GLN A 322 -47.10 -26.82 3.36
C GLN A 322 -46.03 -27.33 4.34
N LYS A 323 -46.15 -28.58 4.83
CA LYS A 323 -45.15 -29.20 5.71
C LYS A 323 -43.77 -29.34 5.05
N THR A 324 -43.69 -29.56 3.73
CA THR A 324 -42.40 -29.58 3.02
C THR A 324 -41.83 -28.16 2.82
N ILE A 325 -42.67 -27.16 2.55
CA ILE A 325 -42.28 -25.74 2.47
C ILE A 325 -41.77 -25.23 3.83
N GLU A 326 -42.44 -25.55 4.93
CA GLU A 326 -41.98 -25.21 6.29
C GLU A 326 -40.63 -25.87 6.60
N ARG A 327 -40.46 -27.15 6.23
CA ARG A 327 -39.20 -27.88 6.40
C ARG A 327 -38.06 -27.26 5.59
N THR A 328 -38.29 -26.89 4.33
CA THR A 328 -37.26 -26.23 3.50
C THR A 328 -36.97 -24.82 4.00
N HIS A 329 -37.98 -24.08 4.47
CA HIS A 329 -37.79 -22.76 5.09
C HIS A 329 -36.94 -22.84 6.37
N VAL A 330 -37.22 -23.79 7.27
CA VAL A 330 -36.38 -24.03 8.46
C VAL A 330 -34.96 -24.45 8.08
N SER A 331 -34.78 -25.24 7.01
CA SER A 331 -33.45 -25.60 6.51
C SER A 331 -32.70 -24.40 5.92
N SER A 332 -33.40 -23.54 5.17
CA SER A 332 -32.86 -22.30 4.60
C SER A 332 -32.43 -21.34 5.71
N ALA A 333 -33.26 -21.15 6.74
CA ALA A 333 -32.92 -20.32 7.90
C ALA A 333 -31.70 -20.84 8.69
N LYS A 334 -31.45 -22.16 8.72
CA LYS A 334 -30.22 -22.73 9.28
C LYS A 334 -29.01 -22.48 8.39
N LEU A 335 -29.15 -22.62 7.07
CA LEU A 335 -28.08 -22.31 6.12
C LEU A 335 -27.70 -20.82 6.17
N GLN A 336 -28.67 -19.92 6.31
CA GLN A 336 -28.40 -18.49 6.49
C GLN A 336 -27.59 -18.22 7.76
N LYS A 337 -27.98 -18.80 8.91
CA LYS A 337 -27.20 -18.65 10.16
C LYS A 337 -25.77 -19.16 10.04
N LEU A 338 -25.57 -20.32 9.41
CA LEU A 338 -24.23 -20.86 9.16
C LEU A 338 -23.43 -19.97 8.18
N GLN A 339 -24.08 -19.34 7.21
CA GLN A 339 -23.46 -18.36 6.32
C GLN A 339 -23.04 -17.10 7.08
N ASP A 340 -23.91 -16.58 7.96
CA ASP A 340 -23.62 -15.43 8.82
C ASP A 340 -22.42 -15.75 9.75
N GLU A 341 -22.42 -16.90 10.42
CA GLU A 341 -21.30 -17.40 11.25
C GLU A 341 -19.99 -17.55 10.43
N ILE A 342 -20.07 -18.05 9.20
CA ILE A 342 -18.91 -18.17 8.30
C ILE A 342 -18.35 -16.78 7.93
N ASP A 343 -19.22 -15.79 7.71
CA ASP A 343 -18.79 -14.44 7.35
C ASP A 343 -18.26 -13.65 8.58
N GLU A 344 -18.81 -13.87 9.77
CA GLU A 344 -18.22 -13.41 11.04
C GLU A 344 -16.81 -13.99 11.23
N LEU A 345 -16.64 -15.31 11.09
CA LEU A 345 -15.33 -15.98 11.20
C LEU A 345 -14.32 -15.50 10.14
N LYS A 346 -14.75 -15.14 8.93
CA LYS A 346 -13.88 -14.50 7.92
C LYS A 346 -13.42 -13.12 8.39
N VAL A 347 -14.30 -12.30 8.95
CA VAL A 347 -13.95 -10.98 9.49
C VAL A 347 -12.98 -11.10 10.65
N GLU A 348 -13.20 -12.07 11.56
CA GLU A 348 -12.26 -12.36 12.66
C GLU A 348 -10.90 -12.83 12.14
N ARG A 349 -10.87 -13.78 11.18
CA ARG A 349 -9.65 -14.23 10.51
C ARG A 349 -8.88 -13.07 9.89
N ASP A 350 -9.56 -12.17 9.19
CA ASP A 350 -8.92 -11.01 8.54
C ASP A 350 -8.43 -9.97 9.56
N GLY A 351 -9.14 -9.84 10.68
CA GLY A 351 -8.68 -9.07 11.83
C GLY A 351 -7.42 -9.66 12.47
N LEU A 352 -7.36 -10.99 12.64
CA LEU A 352 -6.20 -11.71 13.15
C LEU A 352 -5.02 -11.67 12.17
N ALA A 353 -5.24 -11.80 10.86
CA ALA A 353 -4.22 -11.67 9.83
C ALA A 353 -3.61 -10.25 9.81
N LYS A 354 -4.43 -9.20 9.96
CA LYS A 354 -3.95 -7.82 10.13
C LYS A 354 -3.10 -7.67 11.40
N LYS A 355 -3.54 -8.26 12.53
CA LYS A 355 -2.76 -8.27 13.79
C LYS A 355 -1.43 -9.00 13.63
N ALA A 356 -1.42 -10.18 13.00
CA ALA A 356 -0.18 -10.92 12.69
C ALA A 356 0.78 -10.08 11.85
N ASN A 357 0.30 -9.47 10.77
CA ASN A 357 1.09 -8.56 9.93
C ASN A 357 1.65 -7.34 10.70
N THR A 358 0.95 -6.84 11.73
CA THR A 358 1.53 -5.82 12.63
C THR A 358 2.59 -6.38 13.56
N VAL A 359 2.39 -7.58 14.12
CA VAL A 359 3.37 -8.28 14.96
C VAL A 359 4.65 -8.56 14.19
N ASP A 360 4.56 -9.02 12.94
CA ASP A 360 5.75 -9.30 12.12
C ASP A 360 6.49 -8.02 11.73
N LYS A 361 5.77 -6.90 11.50
CA LYS A 361 6.41 -5.57 11.37
C LYS A 361 7.10 -5.13 12.67
N TYR A 362 6.54 -5.43 13.84
CA TYR A 362 7.21 -5.15 15.12
C TYR A 362 8.43 -6.05 15.34
N LYS A 363 8.36 -7.34 14.98
CA LYS A 363 9.53 -8.25 15.00
C LYS A 363 10.63 -7.76 14.05
N GLN A 364 10.30 -7.37 12.83
CA GLN A 364 11.28 -6.86 11.86
C GLN A 364 11.94 -5.57 12.38
N LYS A 365 11.19 -4.66 13.01
CA LYS A 365 11.75 -3.47 13.68
C LYS A 365 12.62 -3.81 14.87
N LEU A 366 12.22 -4.80 15.68
CA LEU A 366 13.02 -5.27 16.83
C LEU A 366 14.32 -5.91 16.37
N GLN A 367 14.29 -6.76 15.33
CA GLN A 367 15.48 -7.35 14.74
C GLN A 367 16.41 -6.27 14.17
N ALA A 368 15.88 -5.31 13.38
CA ALA A 368 16.67 -4.19 12.90
C ALA A 368 17.27 -3.33 14.04
N SER A 369 16.56 -3.19 15.17
CA SER A 369 17.08 -2.53 16.36
C SER A 369 18.21 -3.32 17.03
N GLN A 370 18.10 -4.66 17.09
CA GLN A 370 19.14 -5.54 17.64
C GLN A 370 20.38 -5.60 16.74
N ASP A 371 20.20 -5.56 15.43
CA ASP A 371 21.31 -5.54 14.48
C ASP A 371 22.03 -4.19 14.55
N LEU A 372 21.31 -3.06 14.65
CA LEU A 372 21.91 -1.75 14.96
C LEU A 372 22.59 -1.70 16.34
N GLU A 373 22.10 -2.44 17.33
CA GLU A 373 22.74 -2.53 18.66
C GLU A 373 24.07 -3.28 18.59
N LYS A 374 24.11 -4.43 17.89
CA LYS A 374 25.37 -5.15 17.59
C LYS A 374 26.35 -4.30 16.79
N ASP A 375 25.89 -3.57 15.77
CA ASP A 375 26.74 -2.67 14.99
C ASP A 375 27.32 -1.56 15.89
N ASN A 376 26.55 -1.04 16.85
CA ASN A 376 27.05 -0.09 17.85
C ASN A 376 28.06 -0.73 18.82
N GLU A 377 27.89 -2.00 19.22
CA GLU A 377 28.86 -2.74 20.04
C GLU A 377 30.16 -2.99 19.26
N LEU A 378 30.08 -3.39 18.00
CA LEU A 378 31.23 -3.58 17.11
C LEU A 378 31.99 -2.27 16.87
N LEU A 379 31.29 -1.18 16.57
CA LEU A 379 31.91 0.15 16.42
C LEU A 379 32.54 0.65 17.73
N ARG A 380 31.98 0.32 18.90
CA ARG A 380 32.60 0.62 20.20
C ARG A 380 33.88 -0.18 20.41
N ALA A 381 33.88 -1.47 20.08
CA ALA A 381 35.07 -2.31 20.13
C ALA A 381 36.17 -1.78 19.18
N GLU A 382 35.83 -1.44 17.93
CA GLU A 382 36.75 -0.84 16.96
C GLU A 382 37.33 0.50 17.47
N ILE A 383 36.50 1.37 18.07
CA ILE A 383 36.97 2.62 18.68
C ILE A 383 37.95 2.35 19.82
N ASP A 384 37.69 1.35 20.68
CA ASP A 384 38.57 1.02 21.79
C ASP A 384 39.87 0.31 21.34
N ASP A 385 39.83 -0.51 20.29
CA ASP A 385 41.02 -1.06 19.61
C ASP A 385 41.87 0.05 18.98
N ILE A 386 41.25 1.01 18.29
CA ILE A 386 41.95 2.19 17.73
C ILE A 386 42.58 3.03 18.85
N ARG A 387 41.87 3.22 19.98
CA ARG A 387 42.41 3.92 21.16
C ARG A 387 43.57 3.16 21.80
N GLN A 388 43.51 1.83 21.87
CA GLN A 388 44.61 1.01 22.37
C GLN A 388 45.82 1.08 21.44
N ASN A 389 45.62 0.97 20.13
CA ASN A 389 46.69 1.14 19.13
C ASN A 389 47.32 2.54 19.18
N ALA A 390 46.53 3.59 19.40
CA ALA A 390 47.04 4.96 19.58
C ALA A 390 47.88 5.11 20.87
N ARG A 391 47.47 4.46 21.97
CA ARG A 391 48.27 4.39 23.22
C ARG A 391 49.57 3.63 23.00
N ASN A 392 49.52 2.43 22.45
CA ASN A 392 50.71 1.63 22.13
C ASN A 392 51.70 2.44 21.24
N THR A 393 51.19 3.16 20.25
CA THR A 393 52.01 4.02 19.37
C THR A 393 52.65 5.20 20.13
N THR A 394 51.97 5.73 21.14
CA THR A 394 52.51 6.79 22.02
C THR A 394 53.58 6.22 22.96
N ASP A 395 53.32 5.06 23.56
CA ASP A 395 54.29 4.36 24.41
C ASP A 395 55.57 4.00 23.62
N ASP A 396 55.42 3.52 22.38
CA ASP A 396 56.53 3.25 21.45
C ASP A 396 57.29 4.54 21.08
N GLN A 397 56.60 5.67 20.87
CA GLN A 397 57.23 6.97 20.63
C GLN A 397 58.03 7.44 21.85
N GLU A 398 57.52 7.28 23.07
CA GLU A 398 58.26 7.56 24.30
C GLU A 398 59.51 6.68 24.42
N GLN A 399 59.43 5.39 24.10
CA GLN A 399 60.61 4.51 24.08
C GLN A 399 61.64 4.94 23.02
N LEU A 400 61.19 5.31 21.82
CA LEU A 400 62.07 5.81 20.76
C LEU A 400 62.77 7.10 21.16
N ASP A 401 62.08 8.03 21.83
CA ASP A 401 62.69 9.28 22.29
C ASP A 401 63.65 9.08 23.47
N ILE A 402 63.38 8.13 24.38
CA ILE A 402 64.34 7.69 25.41
C ILE A 402 65.60 7.08 24.77
N LEU A 403 65.44 6.25 23.74
CA LEU A 403 66.58 5.66 23.01
C LEU A 403 67.37 6.72 22.23
N ARG A 404 66.70 7.68 21.59
CA ARG A 404 67.33 8.83 20.93
C ARG A 404 68.11 9.71 21.91
N LEU A 405 67.60 9.91 23.13
CA LEU A 405 68.32 10.65 24.17
C LEU A 405 69.61 9.92 24.57
N LYS A 406 69.54 8.60 24.80
CA LYS A 406 70.73 7.77 25.08
C LYS A 406 71.74 7.78 23.94
N ILE A 407 71.28 7.75 22.68
CA ILE A 407 72.17 7.87 21.51
C ILE A 407 72.90 9.22 21.55
N LYS A 408 72.20 10.33 21.79
CA LYS A 408 72.81 11.66 21.93
C LYS A 408 73.80 11.75 23.11
N GLU A 409 73.51 11.09 24.22
CA GLU A 409 74.44 10.98 25.36
C GLU A 409 75.72 10.23 24.97
N TYR A 410 75.60 9.11 24.26
CA TYR A 410 76.78 8.37 23.75
C TYR A 410 77.53 9.16 22.67
N GLU A 411 76.84 9.82 21.74
CA GLU A 411 77.43 10.73 20.73
C GLU A 411 78.20 11.89 21.39
N GLY A 412 77.74 12.38 22.55
CA GLY A 412 78.43 13.42 23.32
C GLY A 412 79.68 12.94 24.05
N ILE A 413 79.71 11.67 24.49
CA ILE A 413 80.85 11.07 25.21
C ILE A 413 81.92 10.52 24.25
N LEU A 414 81.51 10.07 23.06
CA LEU A 414 82.40 9.44 22.07
C LEU A 414 83.64 10.31 21.72
N PRO A 415 83.55 11.63 21.45
CA PRO A 415 84.71 12.48 21.19
C PRO A 415 85.64 12.69 22.41
N GLY A 416 85.17 12.36 23.62
CA GLY A 416 86.00 12.25 24.82
C GLY A 416 86.86 11.00 24.74
N VAL A 417 86.22 9.85 24.64
CA VAL A 417 86.87 8.52 24.53
C VAL A 417 87.82 8.45 23.33
N GLU A 418 87.46 9.05 22.19
CA GLU A 418 88.33 9.15 21.01
C GLU A 418 89.61 9.96 21.32
N ARG A 419 89.50 11.10 22.02
CA ARG A 419 90.68 11.89 22.43
C ARG A 419 91.55 11.10 23.39
N ASP A 420 90.96 10.52 24.44
CA ASP A 420 91.67 9.72 25.43
C ASP A 420 92.42 8.55 24.76
N HIS A 421 91.79 7.91 23.75
CA HIS A 421 92.44 6.87 22.95
C HIS A 421 93.65 7.40 22.17
N HIS A 422 93.55 8.56 21.53
CA HIS A 422 94.68 9.18 20.82
C HIS A 422 95.80 9.59 21.78
N GLU A 423 95.47 10.16 22.94
CA GLU A 423 96.45 10.54 23.99
C GLU A 423 97.17 9.32 24.54
N LEU A 424 96.44 8.25 24.91
CA LEU A 424 97.03 6.96 25.31
C LEU A 424 97.88 6.36 24.19
N GLN A 425 97.49 6.50 22.92
CA GLN A 425 98.29 6.04 21.80
C GLN A 425 99.58 6.86 21.61
N MET A 426 99.56 8.18 21.84
CA MET A 426 100.78 9.00 21.85
C MET A 426 101.70 8.62 23.00
N MET A 427 101.16 8.51 24.22
CA MET A 427 101.91 8.10 25.41
C MET A 427 102.52 6.71 25.24
N LYS A 428 101.77 5.77 24.67
CA LYS A 428 102.28 4.44 24.33
C LYS A 428 103.48 4.52 23.37
N ARG A 429 103.38 5.27 22.28
CA ARG A 429 104.50 5.43 21.32
C ARG A 429 105.72 6.08 21.97
N GLN A 430 105.51 7.06 22.86
CA GLN A 430 106.60 7.69 23.60
C GLN A 430 107.30 6.67 24.51
N LEU A 431 106.55 5.88 25.28
CA LEU A 431 107.12 4.81 26.12
C LEU A 431 107.79 3.70 25.29
N GLU A 432 107.28 3.38 24.10
CA GLU A 432 107.92 2.45 23.16
C GLU A 432 109.28 2.99 22.69
N ILE A 433 109.38 4.29 22.38
CA ILE A 433 110.65 4.95 22.03
C ILE A 433 111.59 5.00 23.23
N ASP A 434 111.12 5.45 24.39
CA ASP A 434 111.95 5.57 25.60
C ASP A 434 112.50 4.19 26.01
N ASN A 435 111.67 3.15 25.98
CA ASN A 435 112.10 1.77 26.23
C ASN A 435 113.09 1.26 25.19
N ALA A 436 112.94 1.62 23.90
CA ALA A 436 113.93 1.30 22.87
C ALA A 436 115.27 2.01 23.13
N THR A 437 115.29 3.29 23.52
CA THR A 437 116.53 3.99 23.86
C THR A 437 117.17 3.49 25.16
N LEU A 438 116.38 3.00 26.11
CA LEU A 438 116.88 2.35 27.32
C LEU A 438 117.44 0.96 27.01
N ALA A 439 116.82 0.20 26.10
CA ALA A 439 117.36 -1.05 25.60
C ALA A 439 118.70 -0.82 24.86
N GLU A 440 118.78 0.15 23.96
CA GLU A 440 120.03 0.53 23.26
C GLU A 440 121.14 0.95 24.25
N ARG A 441 120.81 1.74 25.29
CA ARG A 441 121.76 2.09 26.36
C ARG A 441 122.18 0.88 27.20
N TRP A 442 121.26 -0.04 27.46
CA TRP A 442 121.56 -1.27 28.20
C TRP A 442 122.44 -2.21 27.37
N GLU A 443 122.17 -2.36 26.06
CA GLU A 443 123.00 -3.11 25.12
C GLU A 443 124.40 -2.50 25.03
N ALA A 444 124.53 -1.18 24.84
CA ALA A 444 125.83 -0.50 24.79
C ALA A 444 126.62 -0.62 26.11
N ALA A 445 125.95 -0.57 27.26
CA ALA A 445 126.57 -0.78 28.57
C ALA A 445 126.95 -2.25 28.82
N ASN A 446 126.15 -3.20 28.33
CA ASN A 446 126.45 -4.63 28.37
C ASN A 446 127.61 -4.99 27.44
N GLU A 447 127.67 -4.42 26.23
CA GLU A 447 128.85 -4.52 25.36
C GLU A 447 130.09 -3.90 26.00
N GLN A 448 129.96 -2.76 26.70
CA GLN A 448 131.07 -2.20 27.47
C GLN A 448 131.50 -3.14 28.58
N HIS A 449 130.56 -3.71 29.34
CA HIS A 449 130.88 -4.70 30.37
C HIS A 449 131.52 -5.98 29.79
N ILE A 450 131.14 -6.41 28.59
CA ILE A 450 131.79 -7.52 27.87
C ILE A 450 133.23 -7.12 27.51
N ARG A 451 133.45 -5.93 26.93
CA ARG A 451 134.79 -5.40 26.65
C ARG A 451 135.64 -5.26 27.92
N ASP A 452 135.05 -4.78 29.02
CA ASP A 452 135.72 -4.67 30.31
C ASP A 452 136.09 -6.07 30.86
N LEU A 453 135.20 -7.08 30.73
CA LEU A 453 135.50 -8.48 31.07
C LEU A 453 136.62 -9.06 30.20
N GLU A 454 136.62 -8.81 28.89
CA GLU A 454 137.69 -9.21 27.97
C GLU A 454 139.03 -8.61 28.41
N THR A 455 139.08 -7.30 28.74
CA THR A 455 140.31 -6.68 29.27
C THR A 455 140.73 -7.21 30.64
N ILE A 456 139.77 -7.62 31.49
CA ILE A 456 140.06 -8.27 32.77
C ILE A 456 140.66 -9.66 32.55
N GLU A 457 140.18 -10.42 31.55
CA GLU A 457 140.75 -11.71 31.16
C GLU A 457 142.17 -11.54 30.61
N GLU A 458 142.41 -10.54 29.74
CA GLU A 458 143.74 -10.17 29.26
C GLU A 458 144.70 -9.83 30.41
N LEU A 459 144.27 -8.99 31.37
CA LEU A 459 145.05 -8.64 32.56
C LEU A 459 145.31 -9.83 33.49
N GLN A 460 144.35 -10.75 33.63
CA GLN A 460 144.55 -12.00 34.38
C GLN A 460 145.57 -12.91 33.70
N VAL A 461 145.58 -12.96 32.37
CA VAL A 461 146.61 -13.67 31.59
C VAL A 461 147.98 -13.00 31.71
N GLU A 462 148.08 -11.67 31.73
CA GLU A 462 149.34 -10.96 32.03
C GLU A 462 149.86 -11.27 33.43
N ILE A 463 149.00 -11.28 34.46
CA ILE A 463 149.37 -11.68 35.82
C ILE A 463 149.85 -13.14 35.84
N HIS A 464 149.12 -14.06 35.20
CA HIS A 464 149.50 -15.48 35.14
C HIS A 464 150.86 -15.70 34.44
N ASN A 465 151.14 -14.92 33.38
CA ASN A 465 152.43 -14.93 32.71
C ASN A 465 153.56 -14.34 33.58
N ALA A 466 153.27 -13.31 34.37
CA ALA A 466 154.21 -12.71 35.32
C ALA A 466 154.52 -13.63 36.52
N GLU A 467 153.59 -14.49 36.93
CA GLU A 467 153.76 -15.44 38.04
C GLU A 467 154.64 -16.65 37.71
N SER A 468 154.98 -16.88 36.43
CA SER A 468 155.67 -18.10 35.96
C SER A 468 157.21 -17.99 35.82
N GLY A 469 157.86 -16.97 36.40
CA GLY A 469 159.33 -16.79 36.32
C GLY A 469 159.96 -16.15 37.57
N ALA A 470 161.04 -16.71 38.10
CA ALA A 470 161.54 -16.38 39.44
C ALA A 470 162.38 -15.08 39.55
N LEU A 471 161.75 -14.04 40.11
CA LEU A 471 162.26 -13.01 41.06
C LEU A 471 163.51 -12.17 40.69
N PRO A 472 163.36 -10.83 40.72
CA PRO A 472 163.80 -10.08 41.91
C PRO A 472 162.77 -9.02 42.41
N PRO A 473 162.94 -8.43 43.61
CA PRO A 473 161.84 -7.76 44.31
C PRO A 473 161.68 -6.29 43.92
N PHE A 474 160.55 -5.96 43.28
CA PHE A 474 160.23 -4.58 42.89
C PHE A 474 159.01 -4.04 43.66
N GLY A 475 159.26 -3.12 44.56
CA GLY A 475 158.26 -2.19 45.05
C GLY A 475 158.60 -0.77 44.58
N ALA A 476 157.62 -0.08 43.99
CA ALA A 476 157.49 1.38 43.83
C ALA A 476 156.25 1.62 42.94
N ALA A 477 155.11 2.08 43.49
CA ALA A 477 154.78 3.49 43.81
C ALA A 477 154.25 4.27 42.59
N GLY A 478 153.33 5.24 42.71
CA GLY A 478 152.53 5.67 43.87
C GLY A 478 151.10 5.09 43.84
N GLY A 479 150.21 5.34 44.80
CA GLY A 479 149.97 6.59 45.54
C GLY A 479 148.47 6.86 45.35
N LEU A 480 147.57 6.50 46.27
CA LEU A 480 147.47 6.93 47.67
C LEU A 480 147.29 8.46 47.78
N ASP A 481 146.16 8.85 48.38
CA ASP A 481 145.90 10.14 49.02
C ASP A 481 145.94 11.44 48.17
N THR A 482 145.10 11.54 47.13
CA THR A 482 144.82 12.87 46.50
C THR A 482 143.39 13.21 46.08
N GLU A 483 142.38 12.32 46.15
CA GLU A 483 140.96 12.70 45.98
C GLU A 483 140.00 12.10 47.02
N LEU A 484 140.44 11.95 48.27
CA LEU A 484 139.56 11.63 49.41
C LEU A 484 138.70 12.84 49.87
N ALA A 485 138.29 13.69 48.91
CA ALA A 485 137.81 15.06 49.13
C ALA A 485 136.48 15.39 48.40
N LYS A 486 135.66 14.39 48.03
CA LYS A 486 134.27 14.60 47.54
C LYS A 486 133.17 13.74 48.20
N PRO A 487 133.06 13.65 49.54
CA PRO A 487 131.83 13.18 50.19
C PRO A 487 130.75 14.27 50.32
N ALA A 488 131.07 15.55 50.08
CA ALA A 488 130.16 16.68 50.32
C ALA A 488 129.16 16.95 49.18
N GLU A 489 129.58 16.82 47.91
CA GLU A 489 128.71 17.13 46.77
C GLU A 489 127.57 16.11 46.64
N LYS A 490 127.87 14.79 46.69
CA LYS A 490 126.85 13.74 46.59
C LYS A 490 125.85 13.74 47.75
N ASP A 491 126.27 14.11 48.96
CA ASP A 491 125.36 14.22 50.11
C ASP A 491 124.47 15.48 50.01
N SER A 492 124.95 16.55 49.36
CA SER A 492 124.10 17.70 49.02
C SER A 492 123.13 17.41 47.86
N GLU A 493 123.57 16.69 46.81
CA GLU A 493 122.72 16.26 45.70
C GLU A 493 121.64 15.27 46.14
N LEU A 494 121.98 14.33 47.03
CA LEU A 494 121.00 13.44 47.65
C LEU A 494 120.02 14.21 48.55
N LYS A 495 120.47 15.23 49.30
CA LYS A 495 119.57 16.09 50.09
C LYS A 495 118.65 16.95 49.24
N THR A 496 119.13 17.53 48.14
CA THR A 496 118.26 18.24 47.18
C THR A 496 117.29 17.26 46.53
N ARG A 497 117.73 16.05 46.16
CA ARG A 497 116.86 15.06 45.53
C ARG A 497 115.83 14.46 46.48
N ILE A 498 116.18 14.28 47.76
CA ILE A 498 115.23 13.91 48.83
C ILE A 498 114.24 15.06 49.05
N SER A 499 114.67 16.32 49.11
CA SER A 499 113.77 17.46 49.23
C SER A 499 112.85 17.64 48.02
N GLU A 500 113.33 17.36 46.81
CA GLU A 500 112.51 17.33 45.59
C GLU A 500 111.48 16.20 45.65
N LEU A 501 111.89 14.96 45.97
CA LEU A 501 110.99 13.82 46.09
C LEU A 501 109.98 13.98 47.24
N GLU A 502 110.37 14.59 48.36
CA GLU A 502 109.45 14.97 49.43
C GLU A 502 108.45 16.02 48.93
N SER A 503 108.89 17.04 48.19
CA SER A 503 107.97 18.02 47.60
C SER A 503 107.02 17.38 46.57
N GLU A 504 107.52 16.47 45.73
CA GLU A 504 106.74 15.72 44.72
C GLU A 504 105.73 14.77 45.40
N ILE A 505 106.10 14.12 46.50
CA ILE A 505 105.18 13.34 47.34
C ILE A 505 104.13 14.24 48.00
N THR A 506 104.48 15.44 48.49
CA THR A 506 103.47 16.39 49.00
C THR A 506 102.55 16.91 47.90
N GLN A 507 103.06 17.09 46.68
CA GLN A 507 102.28 17.57 45.55
C GLN A 507 101.34 16.48 45.04
N LEU A 508 101.82 15.24 44.89
CA LEU A 508 100.99 14.07 44.55
C LEU A 508 99.95 13.73 45.63
N THR A 509 100.23 14.00 46.91
CA THR A 509 99.22 13.84 47.98
C THR A 509 98.22 15.00 48.03
N MET A 510 98.60 16.23 47.63
CA MET A 510 97.65 17.32 47.41
C MET A 510 96.77 17.07 46.18
N ASP A 511 97.34 16.57 45.07
CA ASP A 511 96.61 16.21 43.86
C ASP A 511 95.66 15.03 44.11
N ALA A 512 96.07 14.03 44.90
CA ALA A 512 95.19 12.97 45.37
C ALA A 512 94.04 13.49 46.25
N GLN A 513 94.29 14.47 47.13
CA GLN A 513 93.23 15.13 47.90
C GLN A 513 92.33 16.05 47.07
N GLU A 514 92.80 16.61 45.96
CA GLU A 514 91.94 17.36 45.02
C GLU A 514 91.11 16.43 44.13
N ALA A 515 91.62 15.26 43.74
CA ALA A 515 90.86 14.22 43.05
C ALA A 515 89.69 13.69 43.91
N ASP A 516 89.95 13.47 45.21
CA ASP A 516 88.94 13.03 46.19
C ASP A 516 87.88 14.12 46.48
N LYS A 517 88.26 15.41 46.44
CA LYS A 517 87.33 16.53 46.65
C LYS A 517 86.47 16.89 45.41
N LYS A 518 86.84 16.45 44.20
CA LYS A 518 86.13 16.78 42.94
C LYS A 518 85.10 15.74 42.48
N THR A 519 84.91 14.62 43.19
CA THR A 519 84.01 13.51 42.76
C THR A 519 82.81 13.09 43.67
N PRO A 520 82.34 13.85 44.69
CA PRO A 520 81.36 13.32 45.66
C PRO A 520 79.89 13.24 45.20
N LYS A 521 79.51 13.65 43.97
CA LYS A 521 78.08 13.74 43.56
C LYS A 521 77.64 12.82 42.42
N THR A 522 78.56 12.26 41.64
CA THR A 522 78.26 11.27 40.58
C THR A 522 78.51 9.83 41.04
N ALA A 523 79.40 9.63 42.02
CA ALA A 523 79.69 8.31 42.59
C ALA A 523 78.53 7.76 43.46
N GLU A 524 77.88 8.58 44.29
CA GLU A 524 76.73 8.11 45.11
C GLU A 524 75.52 7.71 44.28
N THR A 525 75.19 8.47 43.23
CA THR A 525 74.07 8.17 42.33
C THR A 525 74.36 6.95 41.49
N SER A 526 75.58 6.81 40.97
CA SER A 526 76.02 5.60 40.26
C SER A 526 76.08 4.39 41.17
N SER A 527 76.55 4.53 42.42
CA SER A 527 76.58 3.44 43.41
C SER A 527 75.17 3.03 43.84
N LYS A 528 74.25 3.97 44.08
CA LYS A 528 72.82 3.67 44.35
C LYS A 528 72.13 3.01 43.14
N PHE A 529 72.47 3.43 41.92
CA PHE A 529 71.97 2.78 40.70
C PHE A 529 72.53 1.36 40.54
N LEU A 530 73.84 1.17 40.75
CA LEU A 530 74.51 -0.13 40.71
C LEU A 530 74.03 -1.08 41.82
N LEU A 531 73.76 -0.58 43.03
CA LEU A 531 73.11 -1.35 44.10
C LEU A 531 71.68 -1.74 43.73
N LYS A 532 70.92 -0.86 43.06
CA LYS A 532 69.57 -1.16 42.59
C LYS A 532 69.58 -2.16 41.45
N THR A 533 70.53 -2.08 40.51
CA THR A 533 70.69 -3.07 39.43
C THR A 533 71.27 -4.39 39.93
N LEU A 534 72.13 -4.40 40.95
CA LEU A 534 72.56 -5.62 41.65
C LEU A 534 71.39 -6.26 42.41
N ALA A 535 70.55 -5.48 43.09
CA ALA A 535 69.37 -5.99 43.77
C ALA A 535 68.36 -6.59 42.77
N THR A 536 68.13 -5.96 41.62
CA THR A 536 67.29 -6.56 40.57
C THR A 536 67.98 -7.75 39.89
N LEU A 537 69.30 -7.76 39.72
CA LEU A 537 70.04 -8.92 39.22
C LEU A 537 70.11 -10.08 40.21
N GLU A 538 70.13 -9.85 41.52
CA GLU A 538 69.97 -10.89 42.55
C GLU A 538 68.53 -11.40 42.60
N LEU A 539 67.53 -10.54 42.39
CA LEU A 539 66.13 -10.95 42.28
C LEU A 539 65.85 -11.74 40.98
N VAL A 540 66.49 -11.36 39.87
CA VAL A 540 66.47 -12.12 38.60
C VAL A 540 67.32 -13.39 38.69
N LYS A 541 68.47 -13.39 39.37
CA LYS A 541 69.28 -14.60 39.62
C LYS A 541 68.59 -15.57 40.57
N SER A 542 67.85 -15.09 41.57
CA SER A 542 67.06 -15.95 42.46
C SER A 542 65.76 -16.43 41.80
N ALA A 543 65.15 -15.65 40.90
CA ALA A 543 64.07 -16.12 40.03
C ALA A 543 64.57 -17.13 38.98
N ALA A 544 65.77 -16.94 38.43
CA ALA A 544 66.43 -17.87 37.51
C ALA A 544 66.88 -19.14 38.23
N ARG A 545 67.45 -19.04 39.44
CA ARG A 545 67.73 -20.19 40.32
C ARG A 545 66.44 -20.94 40.67
N LYS A 546 65.32 -20.26 40.97
CA LYS A 546 64.01 -20.92 41.14
C LYS A 546 63.43 -21.52 39.85
N ARG A 547 63.95 -21.19 38.66
CA ARG A 547 63.70 -21.91 37.40
C ARG A 547 64.77 -22.97 37.07
N SER A 548 65.91 -22.97 37.73
CA SER A 548 67.05 -23.88 37.47
C SER A 548 67.44 -24.77 38.67
N GLU A 549 66.67 -24.75 39.75
CA GLU A 549 66.77 -25.64 40.92
C GLU A 549 65.58 -26.62 40.92
N GLY A 550 65.37 -27.27 39.77
CA GLY A 550 65.04 -28.69 39.76
C GLY A 550 66.34 -29.50 39.99
N PRO A 551 66.29 -30.69 40.63
CA PRO A 551 67.50 -31.40 41.04
C PRO A 551 68.32 -31.96 39.85
N LYS A 552 69.59 -32.26 40.14
CA LYS A 552 70.66 -32.58 39.16
C LYS A 552 70.34 -33.80 38.25
N PRO A 553 70.89 -33.83 37.02
CA PRO A 553 70.66 -34.93 36.07
C PRO A 553 71.36 -36.21 36.54
N GLY A 554 70.64 -37.34 36.59
CA GLY A 554 71.21 -38.58 37.10
C GLY A 554 70.29 -39.80 37.27
N SER A 555 69.20 -39.95 36.51
CA SER A 555 68.53 -41.24 36.36
C SER A 555 67.86 -41.39 34.99
N THR A 556 67.85 -42.61 34.45
CA THR A 556 67.21 -42.95 33.17
C THR A 556 65.69 -42.70 33.20
N GLU A 557 65.07 -42.89 34.37
CA GLU A 557 63.65 -42.67 34.62
C GLU A 557 63.18 -41.24 34.28
N HIS A 558 64.02 -40.22 34.44
CA HIS A 558 63.61 -38.84 34.14
C HIS A 558 63.68 -38.51 32.64
N LEU A 559 64.57 -39.17 31.89
CA LEU A 559 64.53 -39.14 30.43
C LEU A 559 63.31 -39.91 29.92
N GLU A 560 62.97 -41.05 30.53
CA GLU A 560 61.74 -41.80 30.22
C GLU A 560 60.48 -40.97 30.52
N GLN A 561 60.43 -40.22 31.61
CA GLN A 561 59.32 -39.29 31.91
C GLN A 561 59.21 -38.13 30.92
N LEU A 562 60.33 -37.53 30.49
CA LEU A 562 60.32 -36.48 29.47
C LEU A 562 59.93 -37.02 28.09
N ILE A 563 60.36 -38.25 27.76
CA ILE A 563 59.94 -38.94 26.53
C ILE A 563 58.45 -39.30 26.59
N ALA A 564 57.95 -39.76 27.74
CA ALA A 564 56.53 -40.06 27.95
C ALA A 564 55.67 -38.79 27.84
N ASN A 565 56.05 -37.70 28.50
CA ASN A 565 55.31 -36.43 28.41
C ASN A 565 55.34 -35.87 26.98
N CYS A 566 56.47 -35.92 26.26
CA CYS A 566 56.52 -35.57 24.85
C CYS A 566 55.67 -36.50 23.98
N ALA A 567 55.62 -37.81 24.28
CA ALA A 567 54.78 -38.75 23.56
C ALA A 567 53.29 -38.45 23.79
N ASP A 568 52.87 -38.16 25.02
CA ASP A 568 51.50 -37.79 25.37
C ASP A 568 51.10 -36.44 24.74
N GLU A 569 52.00 -35.44 24.70
CA GLU A 569 51.78 -34.18 23.98
C GLU A 569 51.68 -34.39 22.46
N ILE A 570 52.49 -35.29 21.88
CA ILE A 570 52.43 -35.64 20.45
C ILE A 570 51.13 -36.42 20.13
N ILE A 571 50.70 -37.34 20.99
CA ILE A 571 49.46 -38.12 20.83
C ILE A 571 48.24 -37.19 20.98
N SER A 572 48.21 -36.34 22.01
CA SER A 572 47.16 -35.33 22.19
C SER A 572 47.11 -34.33 21.03
N GLY A 573 48.27 -33.93 20.51
CA GLY A 573 48.39 -33.12 19.29
C GLY A 573 47.87 -33.85 18.05
N ALA A 574 48.16 -35.14 17.89
CA ALA A 574 47.66 -35.96 16.80
C ALA A 574 46.14 -36.16 16.87
N ASP A 575 45.56 -36.40 18.05
CA ASP A 575 44.12 -36.49 18.27
C ASP A 575 43.40 -35.16 18.00
N ALA A 576 44.02 -34.03 18.41
CA ALA A 576 43.50 -32.69 18.11
C ALA A 576 43.56 -32.36 16.61
N LEU A 577 44.61 -32.82 15.91
CA LEU A 577 44.71 -32.70 14.45
C LEU A 577 43.68 -33.61 13.75
N ALA A 578 43.48 -34.85 14.21
CA ALA A 578 42.49 -35.78 13.66
C ALA A 578 41.06 -35.21 13.77
N LYS A 579 40.70 -34.66 14.93
CA LYS A 579 39.42 -33.95 15.12
C LYS A 579 39.28 -32.74 14.20
N ARG A 580 40.34 -31.93 14.04
CA ARG A 580 40.34 -30.82 13.08
C ARG A 580 40.21 -31.28 11.63
N THR A 581 40.78 -32.42 11.25
CA THR A 581 40.58 -32.97 9.89
C THR A 581 39.14 -33.44 9.68
N GLU A 582 38.51 -34.06 10.68
CA GLU A 582 37.08 -34.43 10.63
C GLU A 582 36.15 -33.20 10.58
N GLU A 583 36.47 -32.15 11.36
CA GLU A 583 35.79 -30.84 11.29
C GLU A 583 35.95 -30.18 9.91
N LEU A 584 37.14 -30.27 9.29
CA LEU A 584 37.38 -29.76 7.94
C LEU A 584 36.66 -30.61 6.87
N GLU A 585 36.59 -31.94 7.01
CA GLU A 585 35.85 -32.81 6.10
C GLU A 585 34.33 -32.54 6.17
N THR A 586 33.78 -32.38 7.37
CA THR A 586 32.36 -32.01 7.56
C THR A 586 32.06 -30.60 7.04
N GLN A 587 32.94 -29.61 7.27
CA GLN A 587 32.82 -28.28 6.66
C GLN A 587 32.90 -28.34 5.13
N ASN A 588 33.82 -29.13 4.56
CA ASN A 588 33.92 -29.33 3.11
C ASN A 588 32.69 -30.02 2.51
N ALA A 589 32.08 -30.96 3.24
CA ALA A 589 30.80 -31.57 2.85
C ALA A 589 29.65 -30.55 2.84
N VAL A 590 29.57 -29.67 3.85
CA VAL A 590 28.60 -28.57 3.90
C VAL A 590 28.85 -27.56 2.77
N ILE A 591 30.10 -27.17 2.51
CA ILE A 591 30.46 -26.30 1.38
C ILE A 591 30.02 -26.93 0.05
N LYS A 592 30.20 -28.24 -0.12
CA LYS A 592 29.78 -28.97 -1.32
C LYS A 592 28.25 -29.02 -1.48
N ASP A 593 27.49 -29.19 -0.40
CA ASP A 593 26.02 -29.12 -0.42
C ASP A 593 25.54 -27.69 -0.72
N LEU A 594 26.15 -26.67 -0.10
CA LEU A 594 25.87 -25.27 -0.39
C LEU A 594 26.20 -24.89 -1.84
N GLN A 595 27.30 -25.39 -2.40
CA GLN A 595 27.65 -25.24 -3.81
C GLN A 595 26.67 -25.97 -4.74
N ALA A 596 26.16 -27.14 -4.36
CA ALA A 596 25.13 -27.83 -5.12
C ALA A 596 23.79 -27.08 -5.11
N ARG A 597 23.39 -26.54 -3.94
CA ARG A 597 22.21 -25.68 -3.81
C ARG A 597 22.36 -24.37 -4.57
N LEU A 598 23.55 -23.75 -4.55
CA LEU A 598 23.86 -22.57 -5.35
C LEU A 598 23.77 -22.88 -6.84
N LYS A 599 24.35 -23.99 -7.31
CA LYS A 599 24.21 -24.39 -8.73
C LYS A 599 22.77 -24.67 -9.13
N LEU A 600 21.98 -25.34 -8.30
CA LEU A 600 20.55 -25.54 -8.57
C LEU A 600 19.76 -24.21 -8.58
N ALA A 601 20.12 -23.26 -7.69
CA ALA A 601 19.55 -21.93 -7.69
C ALA A 601 19.98 -21.11 -8.93
N GLU A 602 21.26 -21.15 -9.30
CA GLU A 602 21.81 -20.55 -10.52
C GLU A 602 21.17 -21.14 -11.78
N GLU A 603 21.01 -22.46 -11.86
CA GLU A 603 20.29 -23.13 -12.95
C GLU A 603 18.82 -22.66 -13.01
N SER A 604 18.14 -22.54 -11.86
CA SER A 604 16.77 -21.98 -11.79
C SER A 604 16.67 -20.49 -12.15
N VAL A 605 17.76 -19.72 -12.01
CA VAL A 605 17.87 -18.30 -12.37
C VAL A 605 18.36 -18.13 -13.82
N SER A 606 19.03 -19.14 -14.38
CA SER A 606 19.63 -19.10 -15.73
C SER A 606 18.65 -19.42 -16.86
N VAL A 607 17.43 -19.89 -16.56
CA VAL A 607 16.34 -19.98 -17.55
C VAL A 607 15.95 -18.54 -17.96
N PRO A 608 16.14 -18.14 -19.23
CA PRO A 608 16.42 -16.74 -19.53
C PRO A 608 15.17 -15.85 -19.68
N ASN A 609 14.79 -15.14 -18.62
CA ASN A 609 13.91 -13.95 -18.69
C ASN A 609 14.72 -12.63 -18.73
N THR A 610 15.82 -12.61 -19.50
CA THR A 610 16.72 -11.44 -19.63
C THR A 610 16.02 -10.24 -20.25
N ALA A 611 15.06 -10.45 -21.16
CA ALA A 611 14.23 -9.40 -21.74
C ALA A 611 13.32 -8.73 -20.69
N ASP A 612 12.64 -9.52 -19.86
CA ASP A 612 11.74 -9.01 -18.82
C ASP A 612 12.50 -8.27 -17.71
N GLN A 613 13.70 -8.73 -17.35
CA GLN A 613 14.55 -8.04 -16.37
C GLN A 613 15.06 -6.69 -16.90
N LEU A 614 15.49 -6.62 -18.17
CA LEU A 614 15.89 -5.35 -18.79
C LEU A 614 14.71 -4.38 -18.93
N ALA A 615 13.54 -4.88 -19.33
CA ALA A 615 12.31 -4.08 -19.38
C ALA A 615 11.93 -3.55 -17.98
N SER A 616 11.97 -4.40 -16.95
CA SER A 616 11.69 -4.02 -15.56
C SER A 616 12.68 -3.00 -15.00
N LEU A 617 13.97 -3.08 -15.37
CA LEU A 617 14.98 -2.09 -14.99
C LEU A 617 14.76 -0.74 -15.68
N GLN A 618 14.38 -0.73 -16.95
CA GLN A 618 14.02 0.49 -17.68
C GLN A 618 12.73 1.13 -17.11
N GLU A 619 11.73 0.31 -16.76
CA GLU A 619 10.50 0.76 -16.11
C GLU A 619 10.80 1.36 -14.73
N LEU A 620 11.65 0.72 -13.91
CA LEU A 620 12.12 1.26 -12.63
C LEU A 620 12.91 2.57 -12.78
N GLU A 621 13.70 2.73 -13.85
CA GLU A 621 14.41 4.00 -14.09
C GLU A 621 13.44 5.12 -14.50
N ASN A 622 12.46 4.83 -15.34
CA ASN A 622 11.42 5.76 -15.73
C ASN A 622 10.55 6.17 -14.52
N LEU A 623 10.10 5.22 -13.70
CA LEU A 623 9.37 5.49 -12.45
C LEU A 623 10.19 6.32 -11.44
N LYS A 624 11.53 6.17 -11.42
CA LYS A 624 12.42 7.03 -10.62
C LYS A 624 12.53 8.44 -11.18
N ARG A 625 12.54 8.62 -12.51
CA ARG A 625 12.51 9.95 -13.15
C ARG A 625 11.17 10.65 -12.91
N GLU A 626 10.05 9.93 -13.08
CA GLU A 626 8.72 10.43 -12.80
C GLU A 626 8.55 10.84 -11.34
N ASN A 627 8.98 10.01 -10.37
CA ASN A 627 8.94 10.39 -8.95
C ASN A 627 9.76 11.66 -8.64
N ARG A 628 10.91 11.88 -9.29
CA ARG A 628 11.69 13.12 -9.13
C ARG A 628 10.95 14.33 -9.69
N LEU A 629 10.31 14.20 -10.86
CA LEU A 629 9.52 15.26 -11.47
C LEU A 629 8.28 15.59 -10.62
N VAL A 630 7.56 14.58 -10.16
CA VAL A 630 6.41 14.71 -9.25
C VAL A 630 6.83 15.36 -7.92
N ALA A 631 7.95 14.93 -7.32
CA ALA A 631 8.47 15.55 -6.09
C ALA A 631 8.85 17.03 -6.31
N SER A 632 9.46 17.38 -7.45
CA SER A 632 9.79 18.77 -7.78
C SER A 632 8.54 19.62 -8.03
N ALA A 633 7.50 19.08 -8.68
CA ALA A 633 6.23 19.74 -8.90
C ALA A 633 5.45 19.95 -7.59
N PHE A 634 5.46 18.97 -6.68
CA PHE A 634 4.92 19.14 -5.32
C PHE A 634 5.71 20.18 -4.52
N HIS A 635 7.03 20.24 -4.66
CA HIS A 635 7.84 21.26 -3.99
C HIS A 635 7.56 22.67 -4.54
N ASP A 636 7.37 22.84 -5.86
CA ASP A 636 6.96 24.12 -6.46
C ASP A 636 5.53 24.50 -6.03
N MET A 637 4.59 23.56 -6.01
CA MET A 637 3.23 23.81 -5.54
C MET A 637 3.18 24.17 -4.05
N ALA A 638 3.93 23.46 -3.20
CA ALA A 638 4.07 23.79 -1.78
C ALA A 638 4.74 25.16 -1.58
N GLY A 639 5.78 25.47 -2.38
CA GLY A 639 6.41 26.79 -2.40
C GLY A 639 5.43 27.89 -2.78
N ARG A 640 4.62 27.71 -3.82
CA ARG A 640 3.55 28.66 -4.20
C ARG A 640 2.49 28.81 -3.13
N LEU A 641 2.10 27.74 -2.44
CA LEU A 641 1.15 27.80 -1.32
C LEU A 641 1.72 28.51 -0.08
N GLN A 642 3.04 28.41 0.15
CA GLN A 642 3.72 29.15 1.23
C GLN A 642 3.98 30.62 0.87
N MET A 643 4.31 30.93 -0.39
CA MET A 643 4.55 32.29 -0.86
C MET A 643 3.25 33.08 -1.05
N ASN A 644 2.19 32.45 -1.58
CA ASN A 644 0.86 33.03 -1.63
C ASN A 644 0.10 32.77 -0.33
N GLY A 645 0.53 33.45 0.74
CA GLY A 645 -0.14 33.47 2.04
C GLY A 645 -1.51 34.15 2.03
N VAL A 646 -2.44 33.65 1.22
CA VAL A 646 -3.84 34.05 1.23
C VAL A 646 -4.47 33.50 2.51
N GLY A 647 -4.72 34.38 3.48
CA GLY A 647 -5.35 33.99 4.73
C GLY A 647 -6.69 33.29 4.47
N LEU A 648 -6.81 32.02 4.85
CA LEU A 648 -8.07 31.29 4.81
C LEU A 648 -9.07 31.94 5.77
N GLN A 649 -9.84 32.87 5.22
CA GLN A 649 -10.94 33.52 5.90
C GLN A 649 -12.07 32.50 6.07
N ARG A 650 -11.96 31.71 7.15
CA ARG A 650 -12.91 30.63 7.49
C ARG A 650 -14.32 31.20 7.55
N ARG A 651 -15.11 30.95 6.50
CA ARG A 651 -16.56 31.24 6.51
C ARG A 651 -17.20 30.35 7.57
N THR A 652 -17.64 30.97 8.67
CA THR A 652 -18.46 30.30 9.68
C THR A 652 -19.82 29.98 9.08
N GLU A 653 -20.09 28.70 8.83
CA GLU A 653 -21.42 28.25 8.40
C GLU A 653 -22.49 28.49 9.50
N PRO A 654 -23.74 28.81 9.12
CA PRO A 654 -24.83 28.88 10.07
C PRO A 654 -25.24 27.47 10.56
N PRO A 655 -25.43 27.25 11.87
CA PRO A 655 -25.66 25.92 12.41
C PRO A 655 -27.01 25.34 11.96
N ARG A 656 -26.98 24.13 11.38
CA ARG A 656 -28.16 23.39 10.88
C ARG A 656 -29.11 22.86 11.98
N SER A 657 -28.77 23.02 13.27
CA SER A 657 -29.58 22.54 14.41
C SER A 657 -30.57 23.59 14.92
N TRP A 658 -31.85 23.21 15.05
CA TRP A 658 -32.92 24.04 15.60
C TRP A 658 -32.61 24.52 17.03
N MET A 659 -32.03 23.67 17.89
CA MET A 659 -31.59 24.07 19.24
C MET A 659 -30.56 25.21 19.23
N ASN A 660 -29.65 25.23 18.25
CA ASN A 660 -28.65 26.30 18.15
C ASN A 660 -29.25 27.61 17.60
N LYS A 661 -30.33 27.54 16.80
CA LYS A 661 -31.14 28.73 16.46
C LYS A 661 -31.86 29.29 17.69
N VAL A 662 -32.50 28.43 18.50
CA VAL A 662 -33.21 28.83 19.73
C VAL A 662 -32.24 29.44 20.75
N ARG A 663 -31.07 28.83 20.98
CA ARG A 663 -30.04 29.39 21.88
C ARG A 663 -29.60 30.80 21.44
N ARG A 664 -29.36 31.00 20.14
CA ARG A 664 -28.97 32.31 19.59
C ARG A 664 -30.09 33.36 19.62
N GLN A 665 -31.36 32.96 19.62
CA GLN A 665 -32.49 33.87 19.83
C GLN A 665 -32.63 34.29 21.31
N LEU A 666 -32.28 33.41 22.25
CA LEU A 666 -32.23 33.72 23.69
C LEU A 666 -31.00 34.57 24.07
N GLU A 667 -29.92 34.50 23.30
CA GLU A 667 -28.68 35.27 23.51
C GLU A 667 -28.70 36.70 22.91
N GLN A 668 -29.79 37.15 22.27
CA GLN A 668 -29.90 38.53 21.80
C GLN A 668 -30.37 39.46 22.93
N PRO A 669 -29.56 40.47 23.34
CA PRO A 669 -29.99 41.44 24.35
C PRO A 669 -31.10 42.31 23.78
N ALA A 670 -32.16 42.52 24.57
CA ALA A 670 -33.30 43.33 24.18
C ALA A 670 -32.89 44.80 23.97
N MET A 671 -32.72 45.22 22.72
CA MET A 671 -32.55 46.64 22.39
C MET A 671 -33.84 47.40 22.69
N VAL A 672 -33.74 48.24 23.72
CA VAL A 672 -34.78 49.20 24.13
C VAL A 672 -35.14 50.10 22.94
N ARG A 673 -36.43 50.11 22.56
CA ARG A 673 -36.97 51.12 21.65
C ARG A 673 -36.96 52.48 22.36
N SER A 674 -36.24 53.46 21.82
CA SER A 674 -36.45 54.88 22.14
C SER A 674 -36.47 55.74 20.88
N ARG A 675 -37.68 56.18 20.52
CA ARG A 675 -38.04 57.25 19.55
C ARG A 675 -37.46 57.13 18.14
#